data_AF-A0A2P4T9F5-F1
#
_entry.id   AF-A0A2P4T9F5-F1
#
_cell.length_a   1.000
_cell.length_b   1.000
_cell.length_c   1.000
_cell.angle_alpha   90.00
_cell.angle_beta   90.00
_cell.angle_gamma   90.00
#
_symmetry.space_group_name_H-M   'P 1'
#
loop_
_entity.id
_entity.type
_entity.pdbx_description
1 polymer ?
#
loop_
_entity_poly.entity_id
_entity_poly.type
_entity_poly.pdbx_seq_one_letter_code
_entity_poly.pdbx_strand_id
1 'polypeptide(L)'
;RDSVLGELPADLTKMHLTDNPHPQVTHVPSSQSGCSIASDSGSSSLSDIYQATESEMGDVDLTGLPEAPVDSEDEEEEEDEDIDRTSDPLLGRDVVRECLEKEPADKTDDDIEQLLEFMHQLPAFANMTMSVRRELCSVMIFEVVEQAGAIILEDGQELDSWYVILNGTVEISYPDGKSESLCMGNSFGITPSLDKQYMNGVVRTKVDDCQFVCIAQQDYWRILNHVEKNTHKVEEEGEIVMVKEHRELDRSGTRKGHIVIKATPERLIMHLIEEHSIVDPTYIEDFLLTYRTFLTSPLEVGNKLLEWFTVDSLRDKVTRVVLLWVNNHFNDFEGDPAMTRFLEEFEKNLENTKMKGHLRLLNIACAAKAKWRQITLQKPSRDSPLFFSLLGGSDKGFGIFVETVEIGSKAAEAGLKRGDQIMEVNGQNFENITFAKALEILRNNTHLSITVKTNIFVFKELLCRIGQEKNGIPHIPKIAEKKNNRYSIPDMPGDVEQMFPREKGNKKLKANTVSGGRNRIRKILDKTRFSILPPKLFRFTHPNVIMQDLTHLMESNLFCSDGGVSQSQDDSIVGTRQCRHSLAIMPIPGTLSSSSPDLLQPTTSILDFSNPSDIPDQVIRVFKADQQSCYIIISKDTTAKEVVSHAVNEFNLTGAPETYSLCEVSVSPEGVIKQRRLPDQFSKLADRIQLNGRYYLKNNMETETLCSDEDAQELLRESQISLLQLSTIEVATQLSMRDFELFRNIEPTEYIDDLYKLESKTGNAHLKQFEDVINQETFWVAMEILAEPNQLKRMKIIKHFIKIALHCRECKNFNSMFAVISGLNLAPVARLRGTWEKLPSKYEKHLRDLQDLFDPSRNMAKYRNILSSQSMQPPIIPLFPVVKKDITFLHEGNDSKVDGLVNFEKLRMIAKEIRQVVRMTSANMDPAVMFRQRCAN
;
A
#
# COMPACT_ATOMS: atom_id res chain seq x y z
N ARG A 1 38.23 -37.63 -25.20
CA ARG A 1 39.20 -36.60 -24.72
C ARG A 1 38.47 -35.77 -23.67
N ASP A 2 38.12 -36.33 -22.49
CA ASP A 2 38.94 -37.00 -21.43
C ASP A 2 39.74 -35.95 -20.64
N SER A 3 39.81 -35.91 -19.30
CA SER A 3 39.35 -36.74 -18.15
C SER A 3 37.92 -36.36 -17.61
N VAL A 4 37.20 -37.09 -16.73
CA VAL A 4 37.27 -38.44 -16.09
C VAL A 4 38.34 -38.65 -14.99
N LEU A 5 38.06 -38.91 -13.69
CA LEU A 5 36.80 -39.17 -12.92
C LEU A 5 37.05 -39.06 -11.38
N GLY A 6 35.97 -38.93 -10.57
CA GLY A 6 35.86 -39.47 -9.19
C GLY A 6 36.56 -38.75 -8.02
N GLU A 7 36.20 -38.99 -6.75
CA GLU A 7 34.97 -39.59 -6.18
C GLU A 7 34.88 -39.30 -4.66
N LEU A 8 33.69 -39.42 -4.04
CA LEU A 8 33.51 -39.35 -2.58
C LEU A 8 33.79 -40.71 -1.92
N PRO A 9 34.06 -40.71 -0.61
CA PRO A 9 33.34 -41.65 0.27
C PRO A 9 32.72 -40.97 1.49
N ALA A 10 31.78 -41.65 2.13
CA ALA A 10 30.99 -41.15 3.26
C ALA A 10 31.16 -42.00 4.54
N ASP A 11 30.55 -41.50 5.61
CA ASP A 11 29.95 -42.26 6.72
C ASP A 11 30.84 -42.72 7.91
N LEU A 12 30.12 -43.12 8.97
CA LEU A 12 30.49 -43.83 10.21
C LEU A 12 31.01 -43.02 11.40
N THR A 13 30.01 -42.53 12.13
CA THR A 13 30.00 -42.33 13.59
C THR A 13 30.64 -43.47 14.41
N LYS A 14 31.61 -43.12 15.27
CA LYS A 14 31.86 -43.67 16.63
C LYS A 14 33.18 -43.15 17.23
N MET A 15 33.20 -42.83 18.53
CA MET A 15 33.99 -43.56 19.54
C MET A 15 33.88 -42.99 20.97
N HIS A 16 33.33 -43.82 21.87
CA HIS A 16 33.60 -43.98 23.32
C HIS A 16 33.40 -42.87 24.36
N LEU A 17 32.82 -43.32 25.50
CA LEU A 17 32.73 -42.63 26.79
C LEU A 17 33.88 -43.03 27.74
N THR A 18 34.16 -42.14 28.71
CA THR A 18 34.74 -42.43 30.04
C THR A 18 34.40 -41.29 31.01
N ASP A 19 34.31 -41.42 32.34
CA ASP A 19 33.72 -42.49 33.18
C ASP A 19 33.55 -41.97 34.65
N ASN A 20 32.63 -42.53 35.45
CA ASN A 20 32.40 -42.27 36.90
C ASN A 20 31.90 -40.86 37.34
N PRO A 21 31.32 -40.71 38.56
CA PRO A 21 30.22 -41.51 39.13
C PRO A 21 29.10 -40.66 39.80
N HIS A 22 27.92 -41.25 40.00
CA HIS A 22 26.80 -40.68 40.77
C HIS A 22 26.75 -41.19 42.23
N PRO A 23 26.01 -40.48 43.11
CA PRO A 23 25.15 -41.17 44.07
C PRO A 23 23.68 -40.67 44.04
N GLN A 24 22.80 -41.54 43.54
CA GLN A 24 21.43 -41.86 44.01
C GLN A 24 20.52 -40.77 44.65
N VAL A 25 19.31 -40.58 44.10
CA VAL A 25 17.99 -40.86 44.76
C VAL A 25 16.99 -41.36 43.67
N THR A 26 15.88 -41.98 44.07
CA THR A 26 15.02 -42.93 43.33
C THR A 26 14.00 -42.41 42.31
N HIS A 27 13.78 -43.25 41.28
CA HIS A 27 12.72 -43.31 40.25
C HIS A 27 11.28 -42.90 40.61
N VAL A 28 10.61 -42.32 39.60
CA VAL A 28 9.21 -42.59 39.15
C VAL A 28 9.26 -42.63 37.59
N PRO A 29 8.47 -43.46 36.86
CA PRO A 29 8.84 -43.89 35.49
C PRO A 29 8.36 -43.00 34.33
N SER A 30 8.91 -43.28 33.14
CA SER A 30 8.64 -42.61 31.87
C SER A 30 7.67 -43.36 30.95
N SER A 31 6.98 -42.61 30.09
CA SER A 31 6.37 -43.07 28.84
C SER A 31 6.98 -42.31 27.66
N GLN A 32 6.87 -42.85 26.45
CA GLN A 32 7.74 -42.50 25.31
C GLN A 32 7.00 -41.67 24.24
N SER A 33 7.64 -40.62 23.74
CA SER A 33 7.37 -40.02 22.43
C SER A 33 8.68 -39.89 21.64
N GLY A 34 8.79 -40.63 20.55
CA GLY A 34 10.00 -40.69 19.72
C GLY A 34 9.83 -39.93 18.41
N CYS A 35 10.24 -38.67 18.35
CA CYS A 35 10.25 -37.90 17.11
C CYS A 35 11.48 -38.24 16.27
N SER A 36 11.26 -38.69 15.03
CA SER A 36 12.31 -38.81 14.00
C SER A 36 12.23 -37.60 13.07
N ILE A 37 13.30 -36.81 13.01
CA ILE A 37 13.35 -35.54 12.27
C ILE A 37 14.12 -35.75 10.96
N ALA A 38 13.46 -35.48 9.83
CA ALA A 38 14.12 -35.32 8.53
C ALA A 38 13.19 -34.62 7.51
N SER A 39 13.28 -33.29 7.41
CA SER A 39 12.93 -32.50 6.21
C SER A 39 13.33 -31.04 6.44
N ASP A 40 14.20 -30.49 5.58
CA ASP A 40 14.51 -29.06 5.59
C ASP A 40 13.37 -28.28 4.91
N SER A 41 12.65 -27.45 5.68
CA SER A 41 11.68 -26.47 5.16
C SER A 41 11.57 -25.32 6.14
N GLY A 42 12.16 -24.18 5.79
CA GLY A 42 12.26 -22.98 6.63
C GLY A 42 10.98 -22.16 6.74
N SER A 43 9.86 -22.82 7.02
CA SER A 43 8.55 -22.18 7.23
C SER A 43 8.00 -22.58 8.60
N SER A 44 8.11 -21.70 9.59
CA SER A 44 7.38 -21.84 10.85
C SER A 44 5.88 -21.82 10.53
N SER A 45 5.24 -22.99 10.66
CA SER A 45 3.83 -23.12 10.34
C SER A 45 2.99 -22.42 11.40
N LEU A 46 1.88 -21.80 10.98
CA LEU A 46 0.93 -21.16 11.88
C LEU A 46 0.41 -22.12 12.98
N SER A 47 0.39 -23.43 12.71
CA SER A 47 0.09 -24.49 13.70
C SER A 47 0.84 -24.33 15.02
N ASP A 48 2.10 -23.90 14.96
CA ASP A 48 3.01 -23.91 16.10
C ASP A 48 2.74 -22.74 17.05
N ILE A 49 1.98 -21.73 16.58
CA ILE A 49 1.45 -20.62 17.37
C ILE A 49 0.09 -20.99 17.97
N TYR A 50 -0.77 -21.71 17.23
CA TYR A 50 -2.10 -22.10 17.71
C TYR A 50 -2.10 -23.24 18.73
N GLN A 51 -1.14 -24.18 18.71
CA GLN A 51 -1.07 -25.27 19.70
C GLN A 51 -0.83 -24.80 21.16
N ALA A 52 -0.62 -23.51 21.40
CA ALA A 52 -0.53 -22.94 22.75
C ALA A 52 -1.90 -22.67 23.43
N THR A 53 -3.03 -22.80 22.75
CA THR A 53 -4.37 -22.49 23.31
C THR A 53 -5.09 -23.68 23.95
N GLU A 54 -4.66 -24.92 23.69
CA GLU A 54 -5.25 -26.11 24.30
C GLU A 54 -4.61 -26.44 25.66
N SER A 55 -5.12 -25.82 26.72
CA SER A 55 -4.91 -26.32 28.09
C SER A 55 -6.20 -26.22 28.92
N GLU A 56 -6.72 -27.35 29.37
CA GLU A 56 -7.96 -27.45 30.13
C GLU A 56 -7.93 -26.59 31.41
N MET A 57 -8.87 -25.65 31.54
CA MET A 57 -9.15 -24.98 32.81
C MET A 57 -10.09 -25.86 33.65
N GLY A 58 -9.53 -26.59 34.62
CA GLY A 58 -10.31 -27.24 35.67
C GLY A 58 -10.86 -26.22 36.68
N ASP A 59 -12.05 -26.50 37.23
CA ASP A 59 -12.70 -25.70 38.28
C ASP A 59 -11.78 -25.47 39.49
N VAL A 60 -11.72 -24.21 39.97
CA VAL A 60 -11.12 -23.85 41.27
C VAL A 60 -12.03 -22.84 41.97
N ASP A 61 -12.42 -23.16 43.20
CA ASP A 61 -13.42 -22.43 44.00
C ASP A 61 -12.89 -21.10 44.58
N LEU A 62 -13.76 -20.11 44.76
CA LEU A 62 -13.42 -18.71 45.05
C LEU A 62 -13.71 -18.31 46.51
N THR A 63 -12.73 -18.47 47.41
CA THR A 63 -12.74 -17.74 48.70
C THR A 63 -11.32 -17.39 49.19
N GLY A 64 -11.12 -16.14 49.66
CA GLY A 64 -9.97 -15.77 50.51
C GLY A 64 -9.18 -14.51 50.13
N LEU A 65 -9.69 -13.33 50.47
CA LEU A 65 -8.88 -12.10 50.56
C LEU A 65 -7.97 -12.15 51.80
N PRO A 66 -6.87 -11.36 51.81
CA PRO A 66 -6.99 -10.07 52.49
C PRO A 66 -6.41 -8.88 51.69
N GLU A 67 -6.89 -7.69 52.03
CA GLU A 67 -6.46 -6.41 51.45
C GLU A 67 -5.03 -6.02 51.87
N ALA A 68 -4.33 -5.30 50.99
CA ALA A 68 -3.06 -4.62 51.27
C ALA A 68 -3.20 -3.14 50.85
N PRO A 69 -2.47 -2.21 51.49
CA PRO A 69 -2.83 -0.79 51.46
C PRO A 69 -2.61 -0.12 50.10
N VAL A 70 -3.46 0.87 49.84
CA VAL A 70 -3.40 1.79 48.70
C VAL A 70 -2.07 2.56 48.72
N ASP A 71 -1.41 2.60 47.57
CA ASP A 71 -0.37 3.59 47.23
C ASP A 71 -0.88 4.36 46.01
N SER A 72 -0.73 5.69 46.01
CA SER A 72 -1.57 6.59 45.20
C SER A 72 -0.97 6.96 43.85
N GLU A 73 -1.62 6.54 42.76
CA GLU A 73 -1.32 6.92 41.37
C GLU A 73 -2.61 7.29 40.61
N ASP A 74 -3.43 8.18 41.20
CA ASP A 74 -4.75 8.62 40.69
C ASP A 74 -4.70 9.46 39.37
N GLU A 75 -3.61 9.40 38.62
CA GLU A 75 -3.42 10.09 37.33
C GLU A 75 -3.53 9.16 36.10
N GLU A 76 -3.62 7.83 36.28
CA GLU A 76 -3.83 6.88 35.16
C GLU A 76 -5.30 6.71 34.71
N GLU A 77 -6.30 7.16 35.49
CA GLU A 77 -7.71 6.82 35.24
C GLU A 77 -8.36 7.62 34.09
N GLU A 78 -7.96 8.88 33.83
CA GLU A 78 -8.58 9.69 32.77
C GLU A 78 -8.32 9.16 31.34
N GLU A 79 -7.26 8.36 31.11
CA GLU A 79 -7.07 7.65 29.83
C GLU A 79 -7.96 6.39 29.67
N ASP A 80 -8.49 5.84 30.75
CA ASP A 80 -9.09 4.49 30.76
C ASP A 80 -10.63 4.49 30.51
N GLU A 81 -11.29 5.65 30.47
CA GLU A 81 -12.72 5.79 30.11
C GLU A 81 -13.00 5.78 28.59
N ASP A 82 -12.12 6.36 27.77
CA ASP A 82 -12.38 6.60 26.34
C ASP A 82 -12.36 5.30 25.48
N ILE A 83 -11.71 4.25 25.99
CA ILE A 83 -11.47 2.97 25.31
C ILE A 83 -12.74 2.10 25.20
N ASP A 84 -13.68 2.23 26.13
CA ASP A 84 -14.83 1.32 26.28
C ASP A 84 -15.91 1.47 25.19
N ARG A 85 -15.77 2.45 24.29
CA ARG A 85 -16.72 2.70 23.19
C ARG A 85 -16.50 1.80 21.95
N THR A 86 -15.51 0.90 21.99
CA THR A 86 -15.08 0.08 20.83
C THR A 86 -15.78 -1.30 20.71
N SER A 87 -16.69 -1.64 21.64
CA SER A 87 -17.50 -2.87 21.60
C SER A 87 -18.76 -2.71 20.73
N ASP A 88 -18.58 -2.72 19.41
CA ASP A 88 -19.69 -2.77 18.44
C ASP A 88 -20.50 -4.09 18.61
N PRO A 89 -21.83 -4.06 18.86
CA PRO A 89 -22.66 -5.26 19.01
C PRO A 89 -22.77 -6.15 17.76
N LEU A 90 -22.24 -5.74 16.60
CA LEU A 90 -22.37 -6.46 15.33
C LEU A 90 -21.54 -7.77 15.22
N LEU A 91 -20.71 -8.13 16.19
CA LEU A 91 -19.88 -9.37 16.17
C LEU A 91 -20.67 -10.71 16.15
N GLY A 92 -22.00 -10.69 16.28
CA GLY A 92 -22.81 -11.87 16.58
C GLY A 92 -23.32 -12.72 15.41
N ARG A 93 -23.07 -12.38 14.14
CA ARG A 93 -23.66 -13.08 12.98
C ARG A 93 -22.61 -13.70 12.05
N ASP A 94 -22.76 -15.00 11.83
CA ASP A 94 -22.10 -15.74 10.75
C ASP A 94 -23.01 -15.73 9.52
N VAL A 95 -22.80 -14.74 8.65
CA VAL A 95 -23.59 -14.56 7.41
C VAL A 95 -23.51 -15.79 6.52
N VAL A 96 -22.35 -16.46 6.42
CA VAL A 96 -22.18 -17.65 5.58
C VAL A 96 -23.08 -18.79 6.08
N ARG A 97 -23.19 -18.99 7.40
CA ARG A 97 -24.16 -19.94 7.97
C ARG A 97 -25.61 -19.50 7.74
N GLU A 98 -25.94 -18.22 7.92
CA GLU A 98 -27.28 -17.69 7.60
C GLU A 98 -27.65 -17.87 6.10
N CYS A 99 -26.67 -17.95 5.20
CA CYS A 99 -26.86 -18.28 3.78
C CYS A 99 -26.94 -19.80 3.51
N LEU A 100 -26.19 -20.62 4.26
CA LEU A 100 -26.15 -22.08 4.13
C LEU A 100 -27.43 -22.75 4.64
N GLU A 101 -28.01 -22.26 5.74
CA GLU A 101 -29.22 -22.80 6.40
C GLU A 101 -30.52 -22.52 5.61
N LYS A 102 -30.48 -21.73 4.53
CA LYS A 102 -31.61 -21.48 3.63
C LYS A 102 -31.83 -22.65 2.66
N GLU A 103 -33.09 -22.97 2.39
CA GLU A 103 -33.42 -23.89 1.28
C GLU A 103 -32.97 -23.30 -0.07
N PRO A 104 -32.60 -24.13 -1.06
CA PRO A 104 -32.24 -23.70 -2.42
C PRO A 104 -33.20 -22.72 -3.10
N ALA A 105 -34.50 -22.77 -2.75
CA ALA A 105 -35.52 -21.87 -3.31
C ALA A 105 -35.51 -20.45 -2.70
N ASP A 106 -35.02 -20.29 -1.47
CA ASP A 106 -35.03 -19.03 -0.71
C ASP A 106 -33.71 -18.25 -0.78
N LYS A 107 -32.68 -18.80 -1.44
CA LYS A 107 -31.38 -18.16 -1.62
C LYS A 107 -31.46 -16.99 -2.60
N THR A 108 -31.11 -15.79 -2.13
CA THR A 108 -31.00 -14.58 -2.95
C THR A 108 -29.69 -14.57 -3.76
N ASP A 109 -29.54 -13.64 -4.72
CA ASP A 109 -28.25 -13.48 -5.41
C ASP A 109 -27.13 -13.05 -4.44
N ASP A 110 -27.44 -12.19 -3.46
CA ASP A 110 -26.52 -11.77 -2.40
C ASP A 110 -26.07 -12.96 -1.54
N ASP A 111 -26.98 -13.89 -1.19
CA ASP A 111 -26.66 -15.13 -0.49
C ASP A 111 -25.71 -16.01 -1.32
N ILE A 112 -25.98 -16.14 -2.61
CA ILE A 112 -25.16 -16.94 -3.53
C ILE A 112 -23.76 -16.33 -3.68
N GLU A 113 -23.60 -15.00 -3.61
CA GLU A 113 -22.29 -14.33 -3.65
C GLU A 113 -21.51 -14.49 -2.33
N GLN A 114 -22.17 -14.40 -1.17
CA GLN A 114 -21.58 -14.75 0.14
C GLN A 114 -21.08 -16.20 0.17
N LEU A 115 -21.90 -17.15 -0.31
CA LEU A 115 -21.51 -18.55 -0.41
C LEU A 115 -20.34 -18.73 -1.39
N LEU A 116 -20.35 -18.06 -2.54
CA LEU A 116 -19.29 -18.18 -3.55
C LEU A 116 -17.92 -17.71 -3.03
N GLU A 117 -17.88 -16.62 -2.25
CA GLU A 117 -16.63 -16.09 -1.65
C GLU A 117 -15.98 -17.06 -0.66
N PHE A 118 -16.79 -17.82 0.10
CA PHE A 118 -16.30 -18.86 0.99
C PHE A 118 -15.97 -20.17 0.24
N MET A 119 -16.89 -20.66 -0.59
CA MET A 119 -16.77 -21.94 -1.31
C MET A 119 -15.61 -21.98 -2.30
N HIS A 120 -15.25 -20.84 -2.93
CA HIS A 120 -14.14 -20.83 -3.89
C HIS A 120 -12.76 -21.08 -3.26
N GLN A 121 -12.67 -21.09 -1.93
CA GLN A 121 -11.46 -21.34 -1.15
C GLN A 121 -11.30 -22.82 -0.74
N LEU A 122 -12.20 -23.71 -1.17
CA LEU A 122 -12.15 -25.14 -0.86
C LEU A 122 -11.64 -25.95 -2.07
N PRO A 123 -10.75 -26.95 -1.88
CA PRO A 123 -10.14 -27.72 -2.97
C PRO A 123 -11.16 -28.49 -3.81
N ALA A 124 -12.26 -28.96 -3.20
CA ALA A 124 -13.38 -29.61 -3.89
C ALA A 124 -13.91 -28.85 -5.12
N PHE A 125 -13.85 -27.52 -5.11
CA PHE A 125 -14.33 -26.67 -6.20
C PHE A 125 -13.23 -26.14 -7.14
N ALA A 126 -11.94 -26.39 -6.84
CA ALA A 126 -10.85 -25.64 -7.46
C ALA A 126 -10.79 -25.79 -8.99
N ASN A 127 -10.86 -27.01 -9.52
CA ASN A 127 -10.89 -27.24 -10.97
C ASN A 127 -12.28 -27.01 -11.63
N MET A 128 -13.19 -26.26 -10.99
CA MET A 128 -14.49 -25.85 -11.53
C MET A 128 -14.55 -24.35 -11.87
N THR A 129 -15.27 -23.97 -12.93
CA THR A 129 -15.45 -22.56 -13.33
C THR A 129 -16.32 -21.78 -12.33
N MET A 130 -16.24 -20.45 -12.31
CA MET A 130 -17.15 -19.64 -11.46
C MET A 130 -18.63 -19.84 -11.81
N SER A 131 -18.98 -20.20 -13.05
CA SER A 131 -20.38 -20.49 -13.42
C SER A 131 -20.85 -21.78 -12.75
N VAL A 132 -20.05 -22.86 -12.83
CA VAL A 132 -20.31 -24.10 -12.08
C VAL A 132 -20.42 -23.80 -10.58
N ARG A 133 -19.47 -23.07 -9.99
CA ARG A 133 -19.50 -22.78 -8.55
C ARG A 133 -20.74 -21.95 -8.14
N ARG A 134 -21.16 -20.96 -8.94
CA ARG A 134 -22.38 -20.17 -8.67
C ARG A 134 -23.64 -21.04 -8.73
N GLU A 135 -23.76 -21.90 -9.74
CA GLU A 135 -24.89 -22.84 -9.85
C GLU A 135 -24.88 -23.89 -8.72
N LEU A 136 -23.72 -24.39 -8.30
CA LEU A 136 -23.62 -25.29 -7.15
C LEU A 136 -24.00 -24.58 -5.83
N CYS A 137 -23.69 -23.29 -5.68
CA CYS A 137 -24.09 -22.47 -4.52
C CYS A 137 -25.61 -22.25 -4.42
N SER A 138 -26.34 -22.27 -5.54
CA SER A 138 -27.82 -22.16 -5.50
C SER A 138 -28.50 -23.48 -5.14
N VAL A 139 -27.97 -24.64 -5.55
CA VAL A 139 -28.58 -25.96 -5.28
C VAL A 139 -28.10 -26.65 -4.00
N MET A 140 -26.96 -26.26 -3.42
CA MET A 140 -26.38 -26.95 -2.26
C MET A 140 -27.27 -26.90 -1.01
N ILE A 141 -27.27 -28.03 -0.28
CA ILE A 141 -27.94 -28.22 1.01
C ILE A 141 -26.87 -28.32 2.11
N PHE A 142 -27.11 -27.75 3.27
CA PHE A 142 -26.21 -27.80 4.43
C PHE A 142 -26.63 -28.91 5.40
N GLU A 143 -25.67 -29.66 5.92
CA GLU A 143 -25.89 -30.80 6.82
C GLU A 143 -24.86 -30.81 7.96
N VAL A 144 -25.28 -31.21 9.17
CA VAL A 144 -24.44 -31.20 10.37
C VAL A 144 -24.56 -32.55 11.08
N VAL A 145 -23.41 -33.12 11.45
CA VAL A 145 -23.30 -34.38 12.19
C VAL A 145 -22.62 -34.08 13.52
N GLU A 146 -23.43 -33.99 14.58
CA GLU A 146 -23.02 -33.57 15.93
C GLU A 146 -21.95 -34.48 16.55
N GLN A 147 -21.97 -35.79 16.26
CA GLN A 147 -21.20 -36.80 16.99
C GLN A 147 -20.05 -37.43 16.19
N ALA A 148 -18.89 -37.55 16.85
CA ALA A 148 -17.77 -38.35 16.40
C ALA A 148 -18.14 -39.84 16.32
N GLY A 149 -17.61 -40.54 15.32
CA GLY A 149 -17.85 -41.97 15.11
C GLY A 149 -19.15 -42.31 14.37
N ALA A 150 -19.99 -41.32 14.04
CA ALA A 150 -21.18 -41.48 13.21
C ALA A 150 -20.83 -41.92 11.78
N ILE A 151 -21.62 -42.85 11.22
CA ILE A 151 -21.46 -43.34 9.85
C ILE A 151 -22.31 -42.47 8.92
N ILE A 152 -21.69 -41.93 7.88
CA ILE A 152 -22.33 -41.06 6.87
C ILE A 152 -22.78 -41.90 5.67
N LEU A 153 -21.93 -42.85 5.25
CA LEU A 153 -22.19 -43.76 4.13
C LEU A 153 -21.71 -45.18 4.47
N GLU A 154 -22.55 -46.18 4.24
CA GLU A 154 -22.24 -47.60 4.41
C GLU A 154 -21.62 -48.23 3.14
N ASP A 155 -20.84 -49.30 3.31
CA ASP A 155 -20.24 -50.05 2.20
C ASP A 155 -21.33 -50.68 1.31
N GLY A 156 -21.27 -50.43 0.00
CA GLY A 156 -22.30 -50.86 -0.95
C GLY A 156 -23.59 -50.04 -0.95
N GLN A 157 -23.69 -48.94 -0.19
CA GLN A 157 -24.82 -47.99 -0.26
C GLN A 157 -24.87 -47.31 -1.64
N GLU A 158 -26.06 -47.13 -2.21
CA GLU A 158 -26.23 -46.36 -3.45
C GLU A 158 -25.98 -44.86 -3.17
N LEU A 159 -25.12 -44.24 -3.97
CA LEU A 159 -24.72 -42.84 -3.82
C LEU A 159 -25.66 -41.92 -4.62
N ASP A 160 -26.37 -41.03 -3.92
CA ASP A 160 -27.28 -40.05 -4.51
C ASP A 160 -26.73 -38.61 -4.54
N SER A 161 -25.64 -38.34 -3.81
CA SER A 161 -25.15 -37.00 -3.51
C SER A 161 -23.62 -36.89 -3.57
N TRP A 162 -23.15 -35.68 -3.89
CA TRP A 162 -21.75 -35.25 -3.75
C TRP A 162 -21.61 -34.45 -2.46
N TYR A 163 -20.64 -34.81 -1.62
CA TYR A 163 -20.42 -34.24 -0.30
C TYR A 163 -19.12 -33.42 -0.28
N VAL A 164 -19.17 -32.20 0.27
CA VAL A 164 -18.00 -31.35 0.53
C VAL A 164 -17.91 -31.07 2.02
N ILE A 165 -16.72 -31.23 2.60
CA ILE A 165 -16.50 -31.04 4.05
C ILE A 165 -16.29 -29.56 4.33
N LEU A 166 -17.13 -28.93 5.16
CA LEU A 166 -16.99 -27.53 5.58
C LEU A 166 -16.34 -27.38 6.96
N ASN A 167 -16.52 -28.36 7.84
CA ASN A 167 -15.85 -28.43 9.14
C ASN A 167 -15.60 -29.88 9.55
N GLY A 168 -14.54 -30.12 10.31
CA GLY A 168 -14.19 -31.43 10.84
C GLY A 168 -13.45 -32.33 9.83
N THR A 169 -13.46 -33.62 10.13
CA THR A 169 -12.65 -34.66 9.46
C THR A 169 -13.44 -35.96 9.40
N VAL A 170 -13.34 -36.69 8.28
CA VAL A 170 -13.94 -38.03 8.10
C VAL A 170 -12.88 -39.05 7.69
N GLU A 171 -13.18 -40.33 7.92
CA GLU A 171 -12.35 -41.46 7.52
C GLU A 171 -13.15 -42.42 6.65
N ILE A 172 -12.60 -42.74 5.48
CA ILE A 172 -13.09 -43.78 4.57
C ILE A 172 -12.32 -45.06 4.87
N SER A 173 -13.01 -46.08 5.37
CA SER A 173 -12.43 -47.40 5.68
C SER A 173 -12.76 -48.39 4.58
N TYR A 174 -11.77 -48.78 3.77
CA TYR A 174 -11.95 -49.64 2.60
C TYR A 174 -11.97 -51.14 2.96
N PRO A 175 -12.66 -52.00 2.16
CA PRO A 175 -12.73 -53.45 2.41
C PRO A 175 -11.38 -54.19 2.34
N ASP A 176 -10.33 -53.58 1.78
CA ASP A 176 -8.98 -54.13 1.73
C ASP A 176 -8.12 -53.80 2.96
N GLY A 177 -8.69 -53.09 3.94
CA GLY A 177 -8.02 -52.70 5.19
C GLY A 177 -7.22 -51.40 5.12
N LYS A 178 -7.25 -50.66 4.01
CA LYS A 178 -6.76 -49.28 3.99
C LYS A 178 -7.77 -48.31 4.59
N SER A 179 -7.29 -47.24 5.22
CA SER A 179 -8.10 -46.09 5.61
C SER A 179 -7.54 -44.80 5.02
N GLU A 180 -8.42 -43.94 4.53
CA GLU A 180 -8.11 -42.60 4.02
C GLU A 180 -8.82 -41.57 4.89
N SER A 181 -8.10 -40.52 5.29
CA SER A 181 -8.67 -39.44 6.12
C SER A 181 -8.84 -38.18 5.28
N LEU A 182 -10.06 -37.68 5.18
CA LEU A 182 -10.42 -36.46 4.46
C LEU A 182 -10.75 -35.35 5.44
N CYS A 183 -10.20 -34.16 5.21
CA CYS A 183 -10.31 -32.99 6.08
C CYS A 183 -11.21 -31.91 5.45
N MET A 184 -11.44 -30.82 6.20
CA MET A 184 -12.09 -29.61 5.69
C MET A 184 -11.65 -29.27 4.26
N GLY A 185 -12.63 -29.11 3.38
CA GLY A 185 -12.47 -28.73 1.98
C GLY A 185 -12.32 -29.90 1.00
N ASN A 186 -12.05 -31.13 1.45
CA ASN A 186 -12.12 -32.31 0.60
C ASN A 186 -13.58 -32.68 0.25
N SER A 187 -13.76 -33.58 -0.72
CA SER A 187 -15.07 -34.04 -1.18
C SER A 187 -15.12 -35.55 -1.44
N PHE A 188 -16.28 -36.16 -1.24
CA PHE A 188 -16.54 -37.59 -1.47
C PHE A 188 -17.97 -37.83 -2.00
N GLY A 189 -18.34 -39.10 -2.22
CA GLY A 189 -19.64 -39.48 -2.80
C GLY A 189 -19.58 -39.68 -4.32
N ILE A 190 -20.60 -39.22 -5.04
CA ILE A 190 -20.72 -39.44 -6.49
C ILE A 190 -19.61 -38.79 -7.33
N THR A 191 -19.30 -39.43 -8.45
CA THR A 191 -18.69 -38.80 -9.64
C THR A 191 -19.80 -38.30 -10.59
N PRO A 192 -19.54 -37.35 -11.50
CA PRO A 192 -20.58 -36.72 -12.32
C PRO A 192 -21.08 -37.61 -13.48
N SER A 193 -21.87 -38.64 -13.14
CA SER A 193 -22.68 -39.45 -14.06
C SER A 193 -24.13 -39.57 -13.57
N LEU A 194 -25.04 -39.97 -14.46
CA LEU A 194 -26.39 -40.46 -14.10
C LEU A 194 -26.45 -41.98 -13.83
N ASP A 195 -25.33 -42.68 -14.02
CA ASP A 195 -25.23 -44.10 -13.68
C ASP A 195 -25.34 -44.31 -12.16
N LYS A 196 -25.93 -45.44 -11.75
CA LYS A 196 -25.96 -45.85 -10.34
C LYS A 196 -24.54 -46.13 -9.85
N GLN A 197 -24.10 -45.36 -8.86
CA GLN A 197 -22.82 -45.51 -8.19
C GLN A 197 -23.05 -46.04 -6.78
N TYR A 198 -22.09 -46.79 -6.26
CA TYR A 198 -22.16 -47.37 -4.92
C TYR A 198 -20.90 -47.03 -4.14
N MET A 199 -21.06 -46.80 -2.84
CA MET A 199 -19.94 -46.56 -1.94
C MET A 199 -19.05 -47.81 -1.84
N ASN A 200 -17.74 -47.61 -1.80
CA ASN A 200 -16.73 -48.64 -1.59
C ASN A 200 -15.98 -48.32 -0.30
N GLY A 201 -16.26 -49.06 0.77
CA GLY A 201 -15.85 -48.75 2.14
C GLY A 201 -16.89 -47.94 2.93
N VAL A 202 -16.61 -47.69 4.20
CA VAL A 202 -17.50 -46.98 5.14
C VAL A 202 -16.95 -45.60 5.46
N VAL A 203 -17.76 -44.55 5.37
CA VAL A 203 -17.38 -43.17 5.74
C VAL A 203 -17.85 -42.86 7.16
N ARG A 204 -16.93 -42.41 8.03
CA ARG A 204 -17.20 -42.12 9.45
C ARG A 204 -16.61 -40.78 9.90
N THR A 205 -17.31 -40.04 10.76
CA THR A 205 -16.75 -38.82 11.40
C THR A 205 -15.62 -39.14 12.39
N LYS A 206 -14.54 -38.36 12.37
CA LYS A 206 -13.42 -38.44 13.33
C LYS A 206 -13.62 -37.56 14.57
N VAL A 207 -14.40 -36.51 14.44
CA VAL A 207 -14.64 -35.46 15.44
C VAL A 207 -16.13 -35.11 15.51
N ASP A 208 -16.52 -34.43 16.59
CA ASP A 208 -17.84 -33.84 16.78
C ASP A 208 -18.04 -32.60 15.88
N ASP A 209 -19.29 -32.15 15.71
CA ASP A 209 -19.67 -30.97 14.90
C ASP A 209 -19.10 -30.90 13.47
N CYS A 210 -18.98 -32.07 12.82
CA CYS A 210 -18.69 -32.19 11.41
C CYS A 210 -19.80 -31.53 10.57
N GLN A 211 -19.43 -30.69 9.61
CA GLN A 211 -20.38 -29.92 8.78
C GLN A 211 -20.10 -30.18 7.30
N PHE A 212 -21.16 -30.38 6.53
CA PHE A 212 -21.10 -30.78 5.13
C PHE A 212 -21.98 -29.89 4.24
N VAL A 213 -21.62 -29.85 2.97
CA VAL A 213 -22.48 -29.38 1.89
C VAL A 213 -22.74 -30.53 0.94
N CYS A 214 -24.01 -30.76 0.65
CA CYS A 214 -24.53 -31.91 -0.08
C CYS A 214 -25.20 -31.44 -1.37
N ILE A 215 -24.87 -32.06 -2.51
CA ILE A 215 -25.41 -31.71 -3.83
C ILE A 215 -25.90 -32.97 -4.54
N ALA A 216 -27.20 -33.03 -4.86
CA ALA A 216 -27.83 -34.19 -5.47
C ALA A 216 -27.30 -34.49 -6.90
N GLN A 217 -27.22 -35.78 -7.24
CA GLN A 217 -26.68 -36.29 -8.51
C GLN A 217 -27.33 -35.65 -9.75
N GLN A 218 -28.65 -35.43 -9.72
CA GLN A 218 -29.39 -34.86 -10.83
C GLN A 218 -29.06 -33.39 -11.09
N ASP A 219 -28.62 -32.64 -10.07
CA ASP A 219 -28.24 -31.24 -10.18
C ASP A 219 -26.75 -31.14 -10.51
N TYR A 220 -25.90 -31.89 -9.81
CA TYR A 220 -24.45 -31.96 -10.06
C TYR A 220 -24.13 -32.33 -11.52
N TRP A 221 -24.77 -33.38 -12.06
CA TRP A 221 -24.60 -33.77 -13.45
C TRP A 221 -25.17 -32.72 -14.43
N ARG A 222 -26.31 -32.09 -14.10
CA ARG A 222 -26.97 -31.10 -14.97
C ARG A 222 -26.14 -29.84 -15.11
N ILE A 223 -25.61 -29.31 -14.01
CA ILE A 223 -24.81 -28.08 -13.95
C ILE A 223 -23.53 -28.25 -14.79
N LEU A 224 -22.78 -29.35 -14.56
CA LEU A 224 -21.56 -29.64 -15.32
C LEU A 224 -21.83 -29.82 -16.82
N ASN A 225 -22.90 -30.53 -17.20
CA ASN A 225 -23.30 -30.67 -18.60
C ASN A 225 -23.90 -29.38 -19.22
N HIS A 226 -24.39 -28.44 -18.41
CA HIS A 226 -24.83 -27.14 -18.90
C HIS A 226 -23.60 -26.29 -19.26
N VAL A 227 -22.60 -26.26 -18.39
CA VAL A 227 -21.35 -25.53 -18.63
C VAL A 227 -20.54 -26.12 -19.79
N GLU A 228 -20.51 -27.45 -20.01
CA GLU A 228 -19.89 -27.99 -21.23
C GLU A 228 -20.60 -27.51 -22.51
N LYS A 229 -21.94 -27.37 -22.50
CA LYS A 229 -22.70 -26.82 -23.64
C LYS A 229 -22.51 -25.31 -23.81
N ASN A 230 -22.22 -24.59 -22.72
CA ASN A 230 -21.88 -23.17 -22.73
C ASN A 230 -20.38 -22.94 -23.04
N THR A 231 -19.59 -24.00 -23.24
CA THR A 231 -18.15 -23.93 -23.53
C THR A 231 -17.88 -23.93 -25.04
N HIS A 232 -17.26 -22.85 -25.53
CA HIS A 232 -16.87 -22.69 -26.92
C HIS A 232 -15.36 -22.96 -27.11
N LYS A 233 -15.04 -24.08 -27.75
CA LYS A 233 -13.67 -24.47 -28.12
C LYS A 233 -13.31 -23.82 -29.45
N VAL A 234 -12.13 -23.19 -29.51
CA VAL A 234 -11.54 -22.60 -30.71
C VAL A 234 -10.42 -23.53 -31.17
N GLU A 235 -10.59 -24.10 -32.36
CA GLU A 235 -9.66 -25.05 -32.98
C GLU A 235 -8.93 -24.37 -34.14
N GLU A 236 -7.60 -24.46 -34.15
CA GLU A 236 -6.73 -23.95 -35.21
C GLU A 236 -5.80 -25.09 -35.66
N GLU A 237 -5.69 -25.32 -36.97
CA GLU A 237 -5.03 -26.49 -37.62
C GLU A 237 -5.52 -27.90 -37.17
N GLY A 238 -6.56 -27.98 -36.33
CA GLY A 238 -7.13 -29.22 -35.79
C GLY A 238 -6.85 -29.44 -34.30
N GLU A 239 -6.08 -28.55 -33.68
CA GLU A 239 -5.77 -28.56 -32.24
C GLU A 239 -6.59 -27.48 -31.51
N ILE A 240 -7.02 -27.75 -30.28
CA ILE A 240 -7.79 -26.78 -29.47
C ILE A 240 -6.82 -25.74 -28.90
N VAL A 241 -6.77 -24.55 -29.51
CA VAL A 241 -5.85 -23.47 -29.06
C VAL A 241 -6.43 -22.59 -27.97
N MET A 242 -7.76 -22.51 -27.83
CA MET A 242 -8.41 -21.68 -26.81
C MET A 242 -9.82 -22.16 -26.46
N VAL A 243 -10.19 -22.03 -25.19
CA VAL A 243 -11.50 -22.40 -24.66
C VAL A 243 -12.11 -21.19 -23.97
N LYS A 244 -13.26 -20.74 -24.47
CA LYS A 244 -14.09 -19.68 -23.88
C LYS A 244 -15.33 -20.28 -23.20
N GLU A 245 -15.80 -19.70 -22.12
CA GLU A 245 -17.08 -20.06 -21.46
C GLU A 245 -18.07 -18.92 -21.65
N HIS A 246 -19.32 -19.23 -22.02
CA HIS A 246 -20.42 -18.25 -22.01
C HIS A 246 -20.95 -18.06 -20.59
N ARG A 247 -20.89 -16.82 -20.08
CA ARG A 247 -21.40 -16.43 -18.77
C ARG A 247 -22.49 -15.37 -18.88
N GLU A 248 -23.45 -15.44 -17.98
CA GLU A 248 -24.51 -14.46 -17.78
C GLU A 248 -24.40 -13.93 -16.35
N LEU A 249 -24.15 -12.63 -16.17
CA LEU A 249 -23.91 -12.04 -14.84
C LEU A 249 -25.15 -11.47 -14.16
N ASP A 250 -26.15 -11.02 -14.93
CA ASP A 250 -27.38 -10.42 -14.40
C ASP A 250 -28.62 -11.27 -14.74
N ARG A 251 -29.57 -11.44 -13.81
CA ARG A 251 -30.89 -12.07 -14.09
C ARG A 251 -31.70 -11.36 -15.19
N SER A 252 -31.37 -10.10 -15.52
CA SER A 252 -31.94 -9.34 -16.65
C SER A 252 -31.42 -9.78 -18.02
N GLY A 253 -30.37 -10.60 -18.08
CA GLY A 253 -29.75 -11.05 -19.33
C GLY A 253 -29.04 -9.95 -20.13
N THR A 254 -28.77 -8.79 -19.52
CA THR A 254 -28.12 -7.63 -20.15
C THR A 254 -26.59 -7.73 -20.20
N ARG A 255 -25.97 -8.40 -19.23
CA ARG A 255 -24.54 -8.73 -19.21
C ARG A 255 -24.33 -10.21 -19.51
N LYS A 256 -24.25 -10.53 -20.80
CA LYS A 256 -23.92 -11.86 -21.32
C LYS A 256 -22.68 -11.80 -22.21
N GLY A 257 -21.92 -12.87 -22.25
CA GLY A 257 -20.84 -13.01 -23.22
C GLY A 257 -19.82 -14.06 -22.83
N HIS A 258 -18.64 -13.98 -23.46
CA HIS A 258 -17.63 -15.02 -23.37
C HIS A 258 -16.41 -14.57 -22.58
N ILE A 259 -15.96 -15.38 -21.63
CA ILE A 259 -14.69 -15.19 -20.89
C ILE A 259 -13.64 -16.23 -21.35
N VAL A 260 -12.35 -15.95 -21.18
CA VAL A 260 -11.28 -16.93 -21.47
C VAL A 260 -11.01 -17.83 -20.26
N ILE A 261 -11.08 -19.16 -20.45
CA ILE A 261 -10.79 -20.17 -19.42
C ILE A 261 -9.37 -20.71 -19.54
N LYS A 262 -8.99 -21.21 -20.72
CA LYS A 262 -7.65 -21.76 -21.00
C LYS A 262 -7.27 -21.60 -22.46
N ALA A 263 -5.99 -21.38 -22.76
CA ALA A 263 -5.50 -21.15 -24.13
C ALA A 263 -3.98 -21.36 -24.27
N THR A 264 -3.48 -21.35 -25.51
CA THR A 264 -2.05 -21.23 -25.78
C THR A 264 -1.55 -19.80 -25.51
N PRO A 265 -0.26 -19.61 -25.14
CA PRO A 265 0.30 -18.28 -24.90
C PRO A 265 0.12 -17.31 -26.07
N GLU A 266 0.28 -17.79 -27.29
CA GLU A 266 0.12 -17.03 -28.53
C GLU A 266 -1.32 -16.54 -28.68
N ARG A 267 -2.30 -17.40 -28.37
CA ARG A 267 -3.72 -17.09 -28.52
C ARG A 267 -4.23 -16.14 -27.42
N LEU A 268 -3.64 -16.20 -26.23
CA LEU A 268 -3.81 -15.19 -25.17
C LEU A 268 -3.26 -13.82 -25.59
N ILE A 269 -2.07 -13.78 -26.19
CA ILE A 269 -1.49 -12.52 -26.74
C ILE A 269 -2.41 -11.94 -27.82
N MET A 270 -2.93 -12.78 -28.74
CA MET A 270 -3.87 -12.33 -29.77
C MET A 270 -5.19 -11.78 -29.21
N HIS A 271 -5.68 -12.29 -28.07
CA HIS A 271 -6.93 -11.81 -27.47
C HIS A 271 -6.85 -10.34 -27.00
N LEU A 272 -5.66 -9.82 -26.66
CA LEU A 272 -5.44 -8.43 -26.21
C LEU A 272 -5.96 -7.33 -27.16
N ILE A 273 -6.16 -7.64 -28.44
CA ILE A 273 -6.69 -6.72 -29.46
C ILE A 273 -8.08 -7.11 -29.99
N GLU A 274 -8.65 -8.23 -29.53
CA GLU A 274 -10.02 -8.62 -29.83
C GLU A 274 -11.02 -7.67 -29.14
N GLU A 275 -12.32 -7.97 -29.23
CA GLU A 275 -13.34 -7.29 -28.44
C GLU A 275 -13.63 -8.12 -27.19
N HIS A 276 -13.03 -7.67 -26.08
CA HIS A 276 -13.28 -8.22 -24.75
C HIS A 276 -14.76 -8.04 -24.40
N SER A 277 -15.35 -9.06 -23.77
CA SER A 277 -16.75 -9.00 -23.40
C SER A 277 -16.97 -8.12 -22.16
N ILE A 278 -18.18 -7.59 -21.99
CA ILE A 278 -18.61 -6.84 -20.80
C ILE A 278 -18.49 -7.72 -19.53
N VAL A 279 -18.47 -9.05 -19.68
CA VAL A 279 -18.28 -10.04 -18.61
C VAL A 279 -16.80 -10.37 -18.29
N ASP A 280 -15.82 -9.83 -19.02
CA ASP A 280 -14.36 -10.03 -18.79
C ASP A 280 -13.56 -8.71 -18.87
N PRO A 281 -13.95 -7.63 -18.17
CA PRO A 281 -13.35 -6.31 -18.33
C PRO A 281 -11.88 -6.24 -17.88
N THR A 282 -11.47 -7.11 -16.95
CA THR A 282 -10.13 -7.13 -16.37
C THR A 282 -9.11 -7.91 -17.19
N TYR A 283 -9.49 -8.61 -18.28
CA TYR A 283 -8.60 -9.52 -19.03
C TYR A 283 -7.22 -8.92 -19.35
N ILE A 284 -7.17 -7.65 -19.76
CA ILE A 284 -5.90 -6.96 -20.09
C ILE A 284 -5.02 -6.81 -18.83
N GLU A 285 -5.61 -6.47 -17.68
CA GLU A 285 -4.88 -6.37 -16.41
C GLU A 285 -4.49 -7.75 -15.85
N ASP A 286 -5.38 -8.74 -15.97
CA ASP A 286 -5.11 -10.14 -15.60
C ASP A 286 -3.92 -10.69 -16.40
N PHE A 287 -3.92 -10.48 -17.72
CA PHE A 287 -2.83 -10.88 -18.61
C PHE A 287 -1.52 -10.14 -18.27
N LEU A 288 -1.57 -8.80 -18.16
CA LEU A 288 -0.37 -7.99 -17.92
C LEU A 288 0.23 -8.22 -16.52
N LEU A 289 -0.57 -8.62 -15.53
CA LEU A 289 -0.08 -9.05 -14.23
C LEU A 289 0.54 -10.46 -14.28
N THR A 290 0.00 -11.38 -15.08
CA THR A 290 0.30 -12.82 -14.95
C THR A 290 1.11 -13.46 -16.08
N TYR A 291 1.36 -12.76 -17.20
CA TYR A 291 2.08 -13.31 -18.36
C TYR A 291 3.45 -13.92 -18.00
N ARG A 292 4.14 -13.40 -16.98
CA ARG A 292 5.44 -13.91 -16.50
C ARG A 292 5.40 -15.33 -15.92
N THR A 293 4.20 -15.90 -15.75
CA THR A 293 4.00 -17.32 -15.36
C THR A 293 3.99 -18.29 -16.55
N PHE A 294 3.87 -17.80 -17.80
CA PHE A 294 3.75 -18.65 -18.99
C PHE A 294 4.51 -18.17 -20.24
N LEU A 295 5.00 -16.93 -20.30
CA LEU A 295 5.91 -16.42 -21.35
C LEU A 295 7.35 -16.39 -20.86
N THR A 296 8.31 -16.51 -21.79
CA THR A 296 9.75 -16.44 -21.46
C THR A 296 10.29 -15.01 -21.45
N SER A 297 9.67 -14.11 -22.21
CA SER A 297 10.07 -12.70 -22.27
C SER A 297 8.87 -11.78 -22.52
N PRO A 298 8.76 -10.64 -21.82
CA PRO A 298 7.77 -9.60 -22.15
C PRO A 298 7.94 -9.05 -23.58
N LEU A 299 9.13 -9.19 -24.18
CA LEU A 299 9.39 -8.73 -25.54
C LEU A 299 8.56 -9.50 -26.59
N GLU A 300 8.10 -10.72 -26.28
CA GLU A 300 7.18 -11.48 -27.12
C GLU A 300 5.86 -10.70 -27.34
N VAL A 301 5.31 -10.15 -26.25
CA VAL A 301 4.12 -9.27 -26.26
C VAL A 301 4.45 -7.93 -26.92
N GLY A 302 5.59 -7.31 -26.57
CA GLY A 302 6.02 -6.03 -27.10
C GLY A 302 6.18 -6.03 -28.63
N ASN A 303 6.80 -7.08 -29.19
CA ASN A 303 6.96 -7.23 -30.63
C ASN A 303 5.60 -7.33 -31.36
N LYS A 304 4.64 -8.08 -30.80
CA LYS A 304 3.28 -8.19 -31.37
C LYS A 304 2.51 -6.87 -31.29
N LEU A 305 2.65 -6.11 -30.20
CA LEU A 305 2.06 -4.78 -30.08
C LEU A 305 2.67 -3.79 -31.10
N LEU A 306 3.98 -3.84 -31.37
CA LEU A 306 4.61 -3.03 -32.43
C LEU A 306 4.10 -3.44 -33.83
N GLU A 307 4.00 -4.73 -34.11
CA GLU A 307 3.46 -5.27 -35.37
C GLU A 307 2.02 -4.75 -35.62
N TRP A 308 1.14 -4.88 -34.62
CA TRP A 308 -0.25 -4.41 -34.73
C TRP A 308 -0.39 -2.89 -34.77
N PHE A 309 0.54 -2.12 -34.18
CA PHE A 309 0.53 -0.66 -34.32
C PHE A 309 0.74 -0.18 -35.77
N THR A 310 1.29 -1.02 -36.65
CA THR A 310 1.35 -0.70 -38.08
C THR A 310 -0.05 -0.62 -38.70
N VAL A 311 -1.04 -1.35 -38.16
CA VAL A 311 -2.41 -1.46 -38.69
C VAL A 311 -3.29 -0.33 -38.15
N ASP A 312 -3.75 0.57 -39.03
CA ASP A 312 -4.54 1.76 -38.69
C ASP A 312 -5.71 1.51 -37.72
N SER A 313 -6.47 0.42 -37.92
CA SER A 313 -7.65 0.09 -37.10
C SER A 313 -7.35 -0.47 -35.70
N LEU A 314 -6.10 -0.86 -35.43
CA LEU A 314 -5.69 -1.44 -34.14
C LEU A 314 -4.94 -0.46 -33.24
N ARG A 315 -4.47 0.69 -33.77
CA ARG A 315 -3.58 1.62 -33.06
C ARG A 315 -4.11 2.07 -31.70
N ASP A 316 -5.37 2.46 -31.59
CA ASP A 316 -5.93 2.93 -30.32
C ASP A 316 -6.09 1.80 -29.29
N LYS A 317 -6.44 0.58 -29.73
CA LYS A 317 -6.46 -0.62 -28.84
C LYS A 317 -5.06 -0.94 -28.32
N VAL A 318 -4.08 -1.06 -29.22
CA VAL A 318 -2.67 -1.28 -28.88
C VAL A 318 -2.17 -0.20 -27.92
N THR A 319 -2.52 1.06 -28.17
CA THR A 319 -2.12 2.19 -27.33
C THR A 319 -2.74 2.13 -25.94
N ARG A 320 -4.01 1.71 -25.80
CA ARG A 320 -4.62 1.44 -24.49
C ARG A 320 -3.85 0.34 -23.73
N VAL A 321 -3.51 -0.77 -24.38
CA VAL A 321 -2.75 -1.87 -23.76
C VAL A 321 -1.38 -1.42 -23.27
N VAL A 322 -0.60 -0.70 -24.09
CA VAL A 322 0.74 -0.21 -23.69
C VAL A 322 0.65 0.83 -22.56
N LEU A 323 -0.34 1.74 -22.60
CA LEU A 323 -0.54 2.73 -21.53
C LEU A 323 -0.94 2.07 -20.19
N LEU A 324 -1.78 1.04 -20.22
CA LEU A 324 -2.12 0.24 -19.03
C LEU A 324 -0.91 -0.50 -18.49
N TRP A 325 -0.10 -1.13 -19.35
CA TRP A 325 1.11 -1.85 -18.95
C TRP A 325 2.13 -0.93 -18.28
N VAL A 326 2.46 0.20 -18.91
CA VAL A 326 3.40 1.20 -18.37
C VAL A 326 2.91 1.82 -17.06
N ASN A 327 1.60 1.97 -16.88
CA ASN A 327 1.04 2.44 -15.61
C ASN A 327 1.07 1.37 -14.52
N ASN A 328 0.63 0.15 -14.80
CA ASN A 328 0.39 -0.85 -13.78
C ASN A 328 1.67 -1.61 -13.39
N HIS A 329 2.58 -1.85 -14.33
CA HIS A 329 3.79 -2.66 -14.13
C HIS A 329 5.04 -2.02 -14.76
N PHE A 330 5.35 -0.77 -14.38
CA PHE A 330 6.52 -0.04 -14.89
C PHE A 330 7.86 -0.79 -14.69
N ASN A 331 7.94 -1.67 -13.69
CA ASN A 331 9.11 -2.50 -13.40
C ASN A 331 9.43 -3.52 -14.51
N ASP A 332 8.45 -3.91 -15.34
CA ASP A 332 8.71 -4.76 -16.52
C ASP A 332 9.58 -4.04 -17.58
N PHE A 333 9.69 -2.70 -17.47
CA PHE A 333 10.50 -1.84 -18.34
C PHE A 333 11.74 -1.26 -17.62
N GLU A 334 11.62 -0.86 -16.36
CA GLU A 334 12.72 -0.27 -15.58
C GLU A 334 13.74 -1.34 -15.17
N GLY A 335 14.87 -1.37 -15.89
CA GLY A 335 15.97 -2.30 -15.66
C GLY A 335 16.16 -3.32 -16.80
N ASP A 336 15.22 -3.41 -17.74
CA ASP A 336 15.37 -4.23 -18.94
C ASP A 336 15.68 -3.37 -20.19
N PRO A 337 16.87 -3.53 -20.81
CA PRO A 337 17.25 -2.76 -22.00
C PRO A 337 16.44 -3.10 -23.26
N ALA A 338 15.81 -4.26 -23.36
CA ALA A 338 14.98 -4.61 -24.51
C ALA A 338 13.59 -3.98 -24.39
N MET A 339 12.98 -4.06 -23.20
CA MET A 339 11.68 -3.40 -22.94
C MET A 339 11.81 -1.87 -22.95
N THR A 340 12.94 -1.31 -22.52
CA THR A 340 13.24 0.12 -22.68
C THR A 340 13.25 0.54 -24.16
N ARG A 341 13.91 -0.24 -25.05
CA ARG A 341 13.92 0.03 -26.50
C ARG A 341 12.54 -0.09 -27.15
N PHE A 342 11.74 -1.06 -26.72
CA PHE A 342 10.35 -1.20 -27.15
C PHE A 342 9.55 0.09 -26.86
N LEU A 343 9.72 0.71 -25.67
CA LEU A 343 9.08 1.99 -25.37
C LEU A 343 9.62 3.14 -26.22
N GLU A 344 10.93 3.22 -26.49
CA GLU A 344 11.52 4.24 -27.37
C GLU A 344 10.99 4.12 -28.81
N GLU A 345 10.82 2.90 -29.33
CA GLU A 345 10.25 2.66 -30.66
C GLU A 345 8.75 2.93 -30.71
N PHE A 346 7.99 2.49 -29.69
CA PHE A 346 6.57 2.79 -29.57
C PHE A 346 6.30 4.30 -29.46
N GLU A 347 7.11 5.02 -28.68
CA GLU A 347 7.04 6.48 -28.55
C GLU A 347 7.28 7.19 -29.90
N LYS A 348 8.34 6.78 -30.61
CA LYS A 348 8.65 7.27 -31.97
C LYS A 348 7.51 6.98 -32.95
N ASN A 349 6.83 5.85 -32.81
CA ASN A 349 5.69 5.50 -33.63
C ASN A 349 4.44 6.36 -33.32
N LEU A 350 4.18 6.71 -32.04
CA LEU A 350 3.18 7.71 -31.66
C LEU A 350 3.52 9.13 -32.16
N GLU A 351 4.80 9.50 -32.19
CA GLU A 351 5.26 10.78 -32.77
C GLU A 351 5.02 10.82 -34.29
N ASN A 352 5.38 9.75 -35.02
CA ASN A 352 5.18 9.61 -36.46
C ASN A 352 3.69 9.65 -36.87
N THR A 353 2.82 8.93 -36.15
CA THR A 353 1.36 8.95 -36.37
C THR A 353 0.67 10.20 -35.82
N LYS A 354 1.42 11.09 -35.14
CA LYS A 354 0.95 12.37 -34.58
C LYS A 354 -0.08 12.19 -33.45
N MET A 355 -0.08 11.05 -32.75
CA MET A 355 -0.97 10.71 -31.63
C MET A 355 -0.58 11.44 -30.33
N LYS A 356 -0.51 12.78 -30.40
CA LYS A 356 0.05 13.67 -29.35
C LYS A 356 -0.61 13.56 -27.98
N GLY A 357 -1.90 13.19 -27.92
CA GLY A 357 -2.61 12.94 -26.66
C GLY A 357 -2.04 11.73 -25.93
N HIS A 358 -2.03 10.58 -26.60
CA HIS A 358 -1.47 9.33 -26.08
C HIS A 358 0.03 9.43 -25.78
N LEU A 359 0.81 10.10 -26.65
CA LEU A 359 2.23 10.40 -26.40
C LEU A 359 2.44 11.17 -25.08
N ARG A 360 1.57 12.14 -24.78
CA ARG A 360 1.61 12.90 -23.52
C ARG A 360 1.24 12.01 -22.33
N LEU A 361 0.24 11.14 -22.46
CA LEU A 361 -0.13 10.19 -21.41
C LEU A 361 1.01 9.20 -21.10
N LEU A 362 1.67 8.66 -22.13
CA LEU A 362 2.84 7.77 -21.98
C LEU A 362 3.97 8.48 -21.23
N ASN A 363 4.30 9.72 -21.63
CA ASN A 363 5.33 10.51 -20.97
C ASN A 363 4.98 10.87 -19.51
N ILE A 364 3.71 11.10 -19.20
CA ILE A 364 3.22 11.32 -17.83
C ILE A 364 3.34 10.03 -17.01
N ALA A 365 2.91 8.88 -17.54
CA ALA A 365 2.98 7.60 -16.85
C ALA A 365 4.43 7.24 -16.48
N CYS A 366 5.36 7.30 -17.45
CA CYS A 366 6.78 7.05 -17.22
C CYS A 366 7.39 8.01 -16.18
N ALA A 367 7.06 9.32 -16.21
CA ALA A 367 7.61 10.29 -15.27
C ALA A 367 7.01 10.17 -13.85
N ALA A 368 5.73 9.79 -13.74
CA ALA A 368 5.08 9.51 -12.47
C ALA A 368 5.68 8.26 -11.81
N LYS A 369 5.75 7.15 -12.55
CA LYS A 369 6.17 5.82 -12.08
C LYS A 369 7.69 5.64 -11.92
N ALA A 370 8.51 6.47 -12.57
CA ALA A 370 9.97 6.42 -12.41
C ALA A 370 10.40 6.53 -10.94
N LYS A 371 11.15 5.53 -10.46
CA LYS A 371 11.66 5.47 -9.09
C LYS A 371 12.88 6.38 -8.91
N TRP A 372 13.17 6.72 -7.64
CA TRP A 372 14.43 7.37 -7.27
C TRP A 372 15.53 6.31 -7.29
N ARG A 373 16.65 6.59 -7.96
CA ARG A 373 17.77 5.64 -8.13
C ARG A 373 19.07 6.28 -7.66
N GLN A 374 19.79 5.59 -6.78
CA GLN A 374 21.08 6.05 -6.26
C GLN A 374 22.21 5.43 -7.08
N ILE A 375 23.00 6.28 -7.74
CA ILE A 375 24.05 5.90 -8.69
C ILE A 375 25.40 6.29 -8.08
N THR A 376 26.25 5.30 -7.82
CA THR A 376 27.58 5.51 -7.23
C THR A 376 28.66 5.47 -8.32
N LEU A 377 29.29 6.60 -8.60
CA LEU A 377 30.41 6.73 -9.53
C LEU A 377 31.72 7.01 -8.78
N GLN A 378 32.74 6.19 -9.04
CA GLN A 378 34.11 6.41 -8.55
C GLN A 378 35.03 6.82 -9.70
N LYS A 379 35.46 8.09 -9.71
CA LYS A 379 36.43 8.63 -10.67
C LYS A 379 37.87 8.36 -10.21
N PRO A 380 38.80 8.00 -11.13
CA PRO A 380 40.23 7.85 -10.80
C PRO A 380 40.90 9.15 -10.29
N SER A 381 40.43 10.31 -10.73
CA SER A 381 40.95 11.63 -10.32
C SER A 381 39.85 12.70 -10.45
N ARG A 382 40.12 13.93 -10.00
CA ARG A 382 39.22 15.07 -10.18
C ARG A 382 39.09 15.48 -11.65
N ASP A 383 40.21 15.41 -12.37
CA ASP A 383 40.37 15.79 -13.78
C ASP A 383 39.83 14.74 -14.76
N SER A 384 39.47 13.56 -14.26
CA SER A 384 38.84 12.49 -15.05
C SER A 384 37.46 12.94 -15.56
N PRO A 385 37.13 12.73 -16.85
CA PRO A 385 35.83 13.11 -17.40
C PRO A 385 34.69 12.31 -16.77
N LEU A 386 33.48 12.87 -16.84
CA LEU A 386 32.27 12.26 -16.27
C LEU A 386 31.66 11.17 -17.17
N PHE A 387 32.00 11.13 -18.46
CA PHE A 387 31.41 10.24 -19.48
C PHE A 387 29.89 10.41 -19.70
N PHE A 388 29.32 11.53 -19.25
CA PHE A 388 27.97 12.00 -19.57
C PHE A 388 27.93 13.53 -19.76
N SER A 389 26.96 14.01 -20.53
CA SER A 389 26.68 15.45 -20.69
C SER A 389 25.43 15.87 -19.91
N LEU A 390 25.38 17.15 -19.54
CA LEU A 390 24.28 17.74 -18.76
C LEU A 390 23.64 18.92 -19.50
N LEU A 391 22.33 19.11 -19.25
CA LEU A 391 21.53 20.27 -19.63
C LEU A 391 20.69 20.77 -18.45
N GLY A 392 19.94 21.86 -18.68
CA GLY A 392 19.08 22.48 -17.67
C GLY A 392 19.85 23.45 -16.77
N GLY A 393 19.48 23.47 -15.49
CA GLY A 393 19.95 24.41 -14.47
C GLY A 393 18.91 25.50 -14.16
N SER A 394 18.85 25.94 -12.91
CA SER A 394 17.86 26.92 -12.45
C SER A 394 17.98 28.29 -13.15
N ASP A 395 19.16 28.58 -13.73
CA ASP A 395 19.41 29.67 -14.68
C ASP A 395 18.51 29.64 -15.94
N LYS A 396 17.89 28.50 -16.25
CA LYS A 396 16.95 28.29 -17.36
C LYS A 396 15.53 27.93 -16.91
N GLY A 397 15.29 27.88 -15.59
CA GLY A 397 14.01 27.47 -15.00
C GLY A 397 13.73 25.97 -15.09
N PHE A 398 14.76 25.12 -15.06
CA PHE A 398 14.66 23.66 -15.05
C PHE A 398 15.66 23.05 -14.03
N GLY A 399 15.42 21.83 -13.58
CA GLY A 399 16.42 21.04 -12.86
C GLY A 399 17.64 20.69 -13.75
N ILE A 400 18.61 19.97 -13.18
CA ILE A 400 19.77 19.44 -13.93
C ILE A 400 19.41 18.09 -14.56
N PHE A 401 19.62 17.94 -15.86
CA PHE A 401 19.26 16.73 -16.62
C PHE A 401 20.45 16.12 -17.37
N VAL A 402 20.46 14.80 -17.49
CA VAL A 402 21.41 14.04 -18.31
C VAL A 402 20.99 14.05 -19.79
N GLU A 403 21.83 14.61 -20.66
CA GLU A 403 21.54 14.76 -22.09
C GLU A 403 22.08 13.60 -22.93
N THR A 404 23.28 13.12 -22.61
CA THR A 404 23.90 11.93 -23.21
C THR A 404 24.72 11.19 -22.17
N VAL A 405 24.87 9.88 -22.35
CA VAL A 405 25.77 9.01 -21.57
C VAL A 405 26.56 8.16 -22.58
N GLU A 406 27.86 8.03 -22.38
CA GLU A 406 28.73 7.29 -23.30
C GLU A 406 28.54 5.77 -23.12
N ILE A 407 28.23 5.07 -24.21
CA ILE A 407 27.89 3.64 -24.20
C ILE A 407 29.14 2.83 -23.81
N GLY A 408 29.02 1.97 -22.80
CA GLY A 408 30.15 1.21 -22.25
C GLY A 408 31.07 2.01 -21.33
N SER A 409 30.67 3.21 -20.91
CA SER A 409 31.33 3.94 -19.82
C SER A 409 30.83 3.50 -18.45
N LYS A 410 31.62 3.75 -17.39
CA LYS A 410 31.21 3.54 -16.00
C LYS A 410 29.92 4.26 -15.61
N ALA A 411 29.56 5.35 -16.30
CA ALA A 411 28.30 6.05 -16.07
C ALA A 411 27.10 5.24 -16.60
N ALA A 412 27.23 4.63 -17.77
CA ALA A 412 26.23 3.71 -18.32
C ALA A 412 26.15 2.40 -17.51
N GLU A 413 27.29 1.84 -17.11
CA GLU A 413 27.37 0.61 -16.29
C GLU A 413 26.70 0.80 -14.91
N ALA A 414 26.86 1.97 -14.30
CA ALA A 414 26.17 2.32 -13.05
C ALA A 414 24.70 2.75 -13.23
N GLY A 415 24.13 2.60 -14.44
CA GLY A 415 22.71 2.80 -14.70
C GLY A 415 22.25 4.23 -14.96
N LEU A 416 23.15 5.18 -15.23
CA LEU A 416 22.77 6.54 -15.62
C LEU A 416 22.23 6.53 -17.06
N LYS A 417 21.04 7.10 -17.28
CA LYS A 417 20.39 7.16 -18.61
C LYS A 417 19.99 8.58 -19.01
N ARG A 418 19.78 8.77 -20.31
CA ARG A 418 19.32 10.03 -20.89
C ARG A 418 17.93 10.39 -20.37
N GLY A 419 17.72 11.66 -20.01
CA GLY A 419 16.46 12.12 -19.39
C GLY A 419 16.37 11.88 -17.88
N ASP A 420 17.43 11.36 -17.24
CA ASP A 420 17.57 11.39 -15.78
C ASP A 420 17.73 12.83 -15.27
N GLN A 421 16.88 13.23 -14.32
CA GLN A 421 17.03 14.46 -13.55
C GLN A 421 17.89 14.15 -12.32
N ILE A 422 18.92 14.95 -12.07
CA ILE A 422 19.72 14.85 -10.83
C ILE A 422 18.97 15.59 -9.71
N MET A 423 18.66 14.85 -8.64
CA MET A 423 17.93 15.35 -7.47
C MET A 423 18.88 15.68 -6.31
N GLU A 424 19.92 14.86 -6.12
CA GLU A 424 20.92 15.05 -5.06
C GLU A 424 22.31 14.57 -5.52
N VAL A 425 23.38 15.18 -5.00
CA VAL A 425 24.75 14.64 -5.07
C VAL A 425 25.44 14.77 -3.72
N ASN A 426 25.90 13.64 -3.15
CA ASN A 426 26.65 13.59 -1.89
C ASN A 426 25.99 14.39 -0.73
N GLY A 427 24.66 14.33 -0.56
CA GLY A 427 23.93 15.09 0.47
C GLY A 427 23.54 16.52 0.08
N GLN A 428 23.82 16.97 -1.15
CA GLN A 428 23.49 18.31 -1.64
C GLN A 428 22.32 18.27 -2.63
N ASN A 429 21.24 19.01 -2.35
CA ASN A 429 20.06 19.13 -3.23
C ASN A 429 20.43 19.82 -4.57
N PHE A 430 19.94 19.27 -5.69
CA PHE A 430 20.19 19.71 -7.07
C PHE A 430 18.95 20.26 -7.80
N GLU A 431 17.80 20.38 -7.14
CA GLU A 431 16.54 20.82 -7.76
C GLU A 431 16.60 22.29 -8.21
N ASN A 432 17.15 23.17 -7.36
CA ASN A 432 17.23 24.62 -7.60
C ASN A 432 18.64 25.12 -7.96
N ILE A 433 19.55 24.23 -8.38
CA ILE A 433 20.96 24.56 -8.61
C ILE A 433 21.23 25.12 -10.02
N THR A 434 22.15 26.07 -10.13
CA THR A 434 22.59 26.59 -11.43
C THR A 434 23.53 25.62 -12.14
N PHE A 435 23.51 25.63 -13.48
CA PHE A 435 24.28 24.72 -14.32
C PHE A 435 25.79 24.74 -14.02
N ALA A 436 26.35 25.93 -13.75
CA ALA A 436 27.76 26.08 -13.41
C ALA A 436 28.13 25.43 -12.07
N LYS A 437 27.32 25.63 -11.02
CA LYS A 437 27.57 25.06 -9.68
C LYS A 437 27.39 23.54 -9.67
N ALA A 438 26.44 23.00 -10.44
CA ALA A 438 26.27 21.56 -10.63
C ALA A 438 27.53 20.90 -11.22
N LEU A 439 28.10 21.49 -12.29
CA LEU A 439 29.33 21.00 -12.91
C LEU A 439 30.54 21.10 -11.97
N GLU A 440 30.61 22.13 -11.13
CA GLU A 440 31.67 22.28 -10.12
C GLU A 440 31.63 21.14 -9.08
N ILE A 441 30.47 20.86 -8.50
CA ILE A 441 30.29 19.80 -7.49
C ILE A 441 30.63 18.41 -8.07
N LEU A 442 30.17 18.12 -9.29
CA LEU A 442 30.43 16.85 -9.98
C LEU A 442 31.90 16.69 -10.41
N ARG A 443 32.64 17.77 -10.62
CA ARG A 443 34.08 17.74 -10.93
C ARG A 443 34.94 17.61 -9.67
N ASN A 444 34.67 18.42 -8.65
CA ASN A 444 35.52 18.52 -7.45
C ASN A 444 35.53 17.27 -6.56
N ASN A 445 34.47 16.45 -6.60
CA ASN A 445 34.40 15.18 -5.88
C ASN A 445 34.90 14.01 -6.74
N THR A 446 35.65 13.07 -6.15
CA THR A 446 36.10 11.81 -6.82
C THR A 446 35.13 10.66 -6.61
N HIS A 447 34.48 10.60 -5.44
CA HIS A 447 33.34 9.72 -5.16
C HIS A 447 32.05 10.52 -5.31
N LEU A 448 31.12 10.02 -6.11
CA LEU A 448 29.83 10.66 -6.41
C LEU A 448 28.71 9.66 -6.14
N SER A 449 27.98 9.84 -5.04
CA SER A 449 26.65 9.27 -4.84
C SER A 449 25.64 10.26 -5.43
N ILE A 450 25.09 9.94 -6.60
CA ILE A 450 24.15 10.76 -7.35
C ILE A 450 22.76 10.15 -7.23
N THR A 451 21.82 10.86 -6.64
CA THR A 451 20.41 10.44 -6.59
C THR A 451 19.69 11.04 -7.78
N VAL A 452 19.13 10.19 -8.66
CA VAL A 452 18.43 10.60 -9.88
C VAL A 452 16.98 10.12 -9.90
N LYS A 453 16.12 10.81 -10.67
CA LYS A 453 14.81 10.31 -11.10
C LYS A 453 14.64 10.54 -12.60
N THR A 454 14.19 9.51 -13.32
CA THR A 454 13.92 9.62 -14.76
C THR A 454 12.72 10.55 -15.00
N ASN A 455 12.90 11.65 -15.75
CA ASN A 455 11.83 12.62 -16.01
C ASN A 455 11.87 13.08 -17.48
N ILE A 456 11.56 12.12 -18.37
CA ILE A 456 11.62 12.28 -19.82
C ILE A 456 10.72 13.41 -20.35
N PHE A 457 9.57 13.67 -19.71
CA PHE A 457 8.65 14.73 -20.11
C PHE A 457 9.27 16.13 -19.96
N VAL A 458 9.81 16.45 -18.78
CA VAL A 458 10.44 17.77 -18.52
C VAL A 458 11.74 17.90 -19.32
N PHE A 459 12.48 16.80 -19.51
CA PHE A 459 13.64 16.77 -20.40
C PHE A 459 13.28 17.08 -21.87
N LYS A 460 12.16 16.53 -22.38
CA LYS A 460 11.65 16.88 -23.72
C LYS A 460 11.24 18.34 -23.81
N GLU A 461 10.59 18.91 -22.80
CA GLU A 461 10.26 20.35 -22.81
C GLU A 461 11.52 21.23 -22.83
N LEU A 462 12.51 20.91 -22.01
CA LEU A 462 13.84 21.54 -21.97
C LEU A 462 14.52 21.50 -23.35
N LEU A 463 14.54 20.33 -24.01
CA LEU A 463 15.05 20.18 -25.37
C LEU A 463 14.26 21.00 -26.39
N CYS A 464 12.94 21.08 -26.28
CA CYS A 464 12.11 21.92 -27.15
C CYS A 464 12.43 23.41 -27.00
N ARG A 465 12.64 23.91 -25.77
CA ARG A 465 13.05 25.32 -25.56
C ARG A 465 14.44 25.59 -26.13
N ILE A 466 15.43 24.73 -25.86
CA ILE A 466 16.79 24.84 -26.42
C ILE A 466 16.80 24.74 -27.96
N GLY A 467 15.91 23.93 -28.54
CA GLY A 467 15.75 23.81 -29.99
C GLY A 467 15.20 25.09 -30.65
N GLN A 468 14.36 25.85 -29.94
CA GLN A 468 13.88 27.15 -30.40
C GLN A 468 15.00 28.21 -30.39
N GLU A 469 15.89 28.19 -29.38
CA GLU A 469 17.06 29.07 -29.34
C GLU A 469 18.07 28.78 -30.47
N LYS A 470 18.33 27.49 -30.75
CA LYS A 470 19.30 27.07 -31.79
C LYS A 470 18.83 27.38 -33.22
N ASN A 471 17.53 27.55 -33.47
CA ASN A 471 16.97 27.79 -34.81
C ASN A 471 16.92 29.27 -35.24
N GLY A 472 17.64 30.17 -34.56
CA GLY A 472 18.10 31.44 -35.16
C GLY A 472 17.03 32.51 -35.46
N ILE A 473 15.78 32.33 -35.06
CA ILE A 473 14.71 33.32 -35.22
C ILE A 473 14.02 33.55 -33.86
N PRO A 474 14.08 34.76 -33.27
CA PRO A 474 13.42 35.06 -32.00
C PRO A 474 11.90 35.25 -32.20
N HIS A 475 11.18 34.15 -32.42
CA HIS A 475 9.76 34.18 -32.70
C HIS A 475 8.92 34.26 -31.41
N ILE A 476 8.83 35.47 -30.84
CA ILE A 476 7.82 35.81 -29.84
C ILE A 476 6.43 35.42 -30.39
N PRO A 477 5.56 34.75 -29.61
CA PRO A 477 4.16 34.55 -29.96
C PRO A 477 3.35 35.86 -29.95
N LYS A 478 3.57 36.74 -30.95
CA LYS A 478 2.66 37.83 -31.23
C LYS A 478 1.36 37.25 -31.77
N ILE A 479 0.29 37.35 -30.99
CA ILE A 479 -1.08 37.12 -31.45
C ILE A 479 -1.33 38.03 -32.65
N ALA A 480 -1.56 37.44 -33.82
CA ALA A 480 -1.78 38.18 -35.04
C ALA A 480 -3.23 38.68 -35.10
N GLU A 481 -3.44 39.98 -34.85
CA GLU A 481 -4.69 40.67 -35.15
C GLU A 481 -4.99 40.59 -36.66
N LYS A 482 -5.81 39.61 -37.07
CA LYS A 482 -6.18 39.43 -38.48
C LYS A 482 -7.29 40.41 -38.87
N LYS A 483 -6.93 41.68 -39.08
CA LYS A 483 -7.85 42.69 -39.63
C LYS A 483 -8.34 42.28 -41.02
N ASN A 484 -9.65 42.23 -41.22
CA ASN A 484 -10.27 42.67 -42.46
C ASN A 484 -11.74 43.03 -42.26
N ASN A 485 -12.04 44.32 -42.20
CA ASN A 485 -12.73 44.95 -43.33
C ASN A 485 -12.50 46.46 -43.33
N ARG A 486 -12.57 47.05 -44.53
CA ARG A 486 -12.47 48.50 -44.74
C ARG A 486 -13.87 49.06 -44.93
N TYR A 487 -14.14 50.22 -44.34
CA TYR A 487 -14.84 51.29 -45.04
C TYR A 487 -14.14 52.63 -44.72
N SER A 488 -13.97 53.45 -45.76
CA SER A 488 -13.53 54.85 -45.68
C SER A 488 -14.68 55.72 -45.12
N ILE A 489 -14.53 56.99 -44.73
CA ILE A 489 -14.03 58.17 -45.46
C ILE A 489 -13.54 59.22 -44.44
N PRO A 490 -12.52 60.05 -44.73
CA PRO A 490 -12.10 61.16 -43.87
C PRO A 490 -12.86 62.47 -44.13
N ASP A 491 -12.95 63.36 -43.14
CA ASP A 491 -12.81 64.83 -43.33
C ASP A 491 -12.72 65.62 -42.00
N MET A 492 -12.35 66.91 -42.13
CA MET A 492 -12.30 68.00 -41.13
C MET A 492 -13.05 69.23 -41.76
N PRO A 493 -13.28 70.40 -41.11
CA PRO A 493 -12.90 70.88 -39.76
C PRO A 493 -14.07 71.56 -38.98
N GLY A 494 -13.75 72.27 -37.88
CA GLY A 494 -14.59 73.33 -37.27
C GLY A 494 -15.51 72.88 -36.12
N ASP A 495 -15.86 73.73 -35.15
CA ASP A 495 -15.42 75.12 -34.89
C ASP A 495 -15.55 75.49 -33.38
N VAL A 496 -15.11 76.71 -33.01
CA VAL A 496 -15.25 77.51 -31.75
C VAL A 496 -16.14 77.01 -30.57
N GLU A 497 -15.89 77.33 -29.27
CA GLU A 497 -15.18 78.48 -28.69
C GLU A 497 -14.72 78.29 -27.21
N GLN A 498 -13.63 78.98 -26.79
CA GLN A 498 -13.34 79.57 -25.43
C GLN A 498 -13.44 78.71 -24.12
N MET A 499 -12.79 79.00 -22.99
CA MET A 499 -11.83 80.06 -22.57
C MET A 499 -10.76 79.49 -21.59
N PHE A 500 -9.61 80.18 -21.49
CA PHE A 500 -8.51 79.97 -20.51
C PHE A 500 -8.80 80.71 -19.15
N PRO A 501 -7.97 80.67 -18.06
CA PRO A 501 -6.51 80.61 -18.05
C PRO A 501 -5.78 79.76 -16.99
N ARG A 502 -4.45 79.70 -17.16
CA ARG A 502 -3.41 79.17 -16.24
C ARG A 502 -2.56 80.34 -15.74
N GLU A 503 -1.93 80.19 -14.58
CA GLU A 503 -0.52 80.57 -14.33
C GLU A 503 0.18 79.35 -13.69
N LYS A 504 1.36 78.84 -14.10
CA LYS A 504 2.73 79.42 -14.24
C LYS A 504 3.33 79.78 -12.86
N GLY A 505 4.55 79.39 -12.47
CA GLY A 505 5.60 78.51 -13.04
C GLY A 505 6.57 78.09 -11.90
N ASN A 506 7.78 77.54 -12.09
CA ASN A 506 8.55 77.19 -13.29
C ASN A 506 9.58 76.05 -12.95
N LYS A 507 10.34 75.53 -13.93
CA LYS A 507 11.05 74.23 -13.86
C LYS A 507 12.42 74.20 -13.14
N LYS A 508 12.76 73.05 -12.54
CA LYS A 508 14.05 72.32 -12.72
C LYS A 508 13.84 70.81 -12.49
N LEU A 509 14.80 69.97 -12.93
CA LEU A 509 14.58 68.52 -13.16
C LEU A 509 15.65 67.64 -12.48
N LYS A 510 15.28 66.50 -11.90
CA LYS A 510 16.13 65.29 -11.80
C LYS A 510 15.35 64.02 -11.40
N ALA A 511 15.62 62.92 -12.13
CA ALA A 511 15.42 61.49 -11.86
C ALA A 511 14.05 60.94 -11.38
N ASN A 512 13.57 59.90 -12.08
CA ASN A 512 12.56 58.93 -11.62
C ASN A 512 13.27 57.86 -10.73
N THR A 513 12.62 57.00 -9.92
CA THR A 513 11.64 55.96 -10.32
C THR A 513 10.55 55.66 -9.28
N VAL A 514 9.50 54.95 -9.72
CA VAL A 514 8.31 54.58 -8.94
C VAL A 514 7.94 53.12 -9.24
N SER A 515 7.44 52.39 -8.24
CA SER A 515 6.60 51.21 -8.42
C SER A 515 5.41 51.27 -7.44
N GLY A 516 4.26 50.71 -7.82
CA GLY A 516 3.09 50.64 -6.93
C GLY A 516 1.77 50.31 -7.64
N GLY A 517 0.79 49.86 -6.85
CA GLY A 517 -0.65 49.92 -7.16
C GLY A 517 -1.17 49.04 -8.29
N ARG A 518 -1.65 47.83 -7.96
CA ARG A 518 -2.63 47.08 -8.79
C ARG A 518 -3.87 46.73 -7.96
N ASN A 519 -4.98 47.42 -8.19
CA ASN A 519 -6.30 46.97 -7.71
C ASN A 519 -7.47 47.66 -8.44
N ARG A 520 -7.79 47.26 -9.68
CA ARG A 520 -9.05 47.69 -10.38
C ARG A 520 -9.48 46.89 -11.64
N ILE A 521 -9.25 45.57 -11.69
CA ILE A 521 -9.76 44.70 -12.78
C ILE A 521 -10.47 43.46 -12.20
N ARG A 522 -11.65 43.66 -11.59
CA ARG A 522 -12.50 42.56 -11.04
C ARG A 522 -14.01 42.83 -11.19
N LYS A 523 -14.43 43.45 -12.32
CA LYS A 523 -15.84 43.81 -12.59
C LYS A 523 -16.29 43.71 -14.07
N ILE A 524 -15.56 43.00 -14.93
CA ILE A 524 -15.92 42.82 -16.36
C ILE A 524 -15.70 41.36 -16.82
N LEU A 525 -16.30 40.38 -16.14
CA LEU A 525 -16.30 38.98 -16.62
C LEU A 525 -17.59 38.17 -16.29
N ASP A 526 -18.67 38.82 -15.85
CA ASP A 526 -19.92 38.15 -15.42
C ASP A 526 -20.98 38.01 -16.54
N LYS A 527 -20.65 38.28 -17.81
CA LYS A 527 -21.63 38.30 -18.92
C LYS A 527 -21.18 37.63 -20.23
N THR A 528 -20.59 36.44 -20.15
CA THR A 528 -20.61 35.45 -21.27
C THR A 528 -20.40 34.04 -20.71
N ARG A 529 -21.48 33.24 -20.63
CA ARG A 529 -21.41 31.79 -20.46
C ARG A 529 -22.24 31.11 -21.54
N PHE A 530 -21.56 30.32 -22.39
CA PHE A 530 -22.15 29.15 -23.02
C PHE A 530 -21.54 27.92 -22.36
N SER A 531 -22.30 26.83 -22.27
CA SER A 531 -22.05 25.72 -21.36
C SER A 531 -22.19 24.37 -22.03
N ILE A 532 -21.19 23.49 -21.86
CA ILE A 532 -21.22 22.08 -22.27
C ILE A 532 -20.60 21.23 -21.14
N LEU A 533 -21.24 21.20 -19.97
CA LEU A 533 -20.95 20.29 -18.85
C LEU A 533 -22.22 20.11 -17.98
N PRO A 534 -22.57 18.88 -17.55
CA PRO A 534 -23.56 18.63 -16.49
C PRO A 534 -23.04 19.01 -15.08
N PRO A 535 -23.92 19.13 -14.06
CA PRO A 535 -23.55 19.66 -12.75
C PRO A 535 -23.13 18.61 -11.69
N LYS A 536 -21.85 18.67 -11.31
CA LYS A 536 -21.25 18.41 -9.97
C LYS A 536 -21.83 17.33 -9.02
N LEU A 537 -20.94 16.43 -8.60
CA LEU A 537 -20.71 16.12 -7.18
C LEU A 537 -19.23 16.46 -6.80
N PHE A 538 -18.78 16.09 -5.60
CA PHE A 538 -17.44 16.37 -5.05
C PHE A 538 -16.52 15.11 -5.10
N ARG A 539 -15.20 15.15 -4.89
CA ARG A 539 -14.30 16.20 -4.35
C ARG A 539 -13.00 16.31 -5.18
N PHE A 540 -11.81 16.37 -4.57
CA PHE A 540 -10.49 16.30 -5.24
C PHE A 540 -9.39 15.86 -4.25
N THR A 541 -8.53 14.90 -4.63
CA THR A 541 -7.14 14.72 -4.12
C THR A 541 -6.31 13.79 -5.03
N HIS A 542 -5.05 14.19 -5.32
CA HIS A 542 -3.92 13.40 -5.87
C HIS A 542 -3.98 12.78 -7.30
N PRO A 543 -2.81 12.67 -7.99
CA PRO A 543 -2.74 12.31 -9.40
C PRO A 543 -2.91 10.81 -9.73
N ASN A 544 -2.69 9.90 -8.76
CA ASN A 544 -2.98 8.47 -9.00
C ASN A 544 -4.49 8.23 -9.18
N VAL A 545 -5.32 8.99 -8.44
CA VAL A 545 -6.78 8.98 -8.60
C VAL A 545 -7.18 9.53 -9.97
N ILE A 546 -6.55 10.61 -10.44
CA ILE A 546 -6.75 11.14 -11.81
C ILE A 546 -6.52 10.05 -12.87
N MET A 547 -5.63 9.09 -12.63
CA MET A 547 -5.35 8.03 -13.59
C MET A 547 -6.36 6.86 -13.53
N GLN A 548 -6.90 6.52 -12.35
CA GLN A 548 -8.03 5.59 -12.24
C GLN A 548 -9.35 6.21 -12.75
N ASP A 549 -9.60 7.49 -12.44
CA ASP A 549 -10.70 8.27 -13.02
C ASP A 549 -10.57 8.36 -14.55
N LEU A 550 -9.35 8.46 -15.09
CA LEU A 550 -9.10 8.39 -16.54
C LEU A 550 -9.45 7.02 -17.13
N THR A 551 -9.15 5.91 -16.44
CA THR A 551 -9.58 4.57 -16.89
C THR A 551 -11.11 4.48 -16.95
N HIS A 552 -11.81 4.92 -15.90
CA HIS A 552 -13.28 5.00 -15.89
C HIS A 552 -13.85 6.00 -16.93
N LEU A 553 -13.14 7.09 -17.25
CA LEU A 553 -13.50 8.00 -18.34
C LEU A 553 -13.29 7.36 -19.72
N MET A 554 -12.30 6.48 -19.89
CA MET A 554 -12.10 5.71 -21.12
C MET A 554 -13.13 4.59 -21.29
N GLU A 555 -13.77 4.15 -20.21
CA GLU A 555 -14.89 3.18 -20.24
C GLU A 555 -16.26 3.85 -20.43
N SER A 556 -16.51 4.99 -19.77
CA SER A 556 -17.81 5.68 -19.88
C SER A 556 -18.05 6.37 -21.23
N ASN A 557 -17.00 6.58 -22.04
CA ASN A 557 -17.14 6.97 -23.44
C ASN A 557 -17.55 5.81 -24.39
N LEU A 558 -17.68 4.57 -23.88
CA LEU A 558 -17.98 3.39 -24.71
C LEU A 558 -19.48 3.25 -25.07
N PHE A 559 -20.37 4.03 -24.45
CA PHE A 559 -21.82 3.93 -24.63
C PHE A 559 -22.48 5.24 -25.10
N CYS A 560 -22.22 5.67 -26.36
CA CYS A 560 -23.09 6.67 -27.02
C CYS A 560 -22.93 6.72 -28.56
N SER A 561 -23.74 5.96 -29.29
CA SER A 561 -24.04 6.18 -30.73
C SER A 561 -25.27 5.40 -31.21
N ASP A 562 -26.46 5.98 -31.05
CA ASP A 562 -27.28 6.45 -32.19
C ASP A 562 -28.37 7.43 -31.68
N GLY A 563 -29.10 8.12 -32.57
CA GLY A 563 -30.10 9.15 -32.23
C GLY A 563 -31.55 8.81 -32.60
N GLY A 564 -32.52 9.13 -31.72
CA GLY A 564 -33.94 8.79 -31.94
C GLY A 564 -34.95 9.59 -31.09
N VAL A 565 -35.27 10.81 -31.54
CA VAL A 565 -36.25 11.80 -31.00
C VAL A 565 -37.53 11.25 -30.34
N SER A 566 -37.91 11.81 -29.17
CA SER A 566 -39.32 11.96 -28.69
C SER A 566 -39.44 13.06 -27.61
N GLN A 567 -40.67 13.46 -27.22
CA GLN A 567 -40.97 14.77 -26.58
C GLN A 567 -41.76 14.72 -25.24
N SER A 568 -41.65 15.79 -24.44
CA SER A 568 -42.62 16.27 -23.40
C SER A 568 -42.79 15.41 -22.11
N GLN A 569 -43.27 15.91 -20.96
CA GLN A 569 -43.69 17.27 -20.52
C GLN A 569 -43.51 17.46 -18.99
N ASP A 570 -43.82 18.65 -18.44
CA ASP A 570 -43.70 19.04 -17.02
C ASP A 570 -44.72 18.34 -16.06
N ASP A 571 -44.52 18.38 -14.72
CA ASP A 571 -45.18 19.37 -13.83
C ASP A 571 -44.94 19.21 -12.28
N SER A 572 -44.83 20.35 -11.58
CA SER A 572 -45.22 20.62 -10.17
C SER A 572 -44.59 19.90 -8.92
N ILE A 573 -45.06 20.17 -7.68
CA ILE A 573 -44.61 21.25 -6.74
C ILE A 573 -44.99 20.94 -5.25
N VAL A 574 -44.65 21.83 -4.27
CA VAL A 574 -44.92 21.77 -2.79
C VAL A 574 -44.00 20.80 -1.99
N GLY A 575 -43.49 21.06 -0.76
CA GLY A 575 -43.52 22.25 0.15
C GLY A 575 -43.95 21.91 1.60
N THR A 576 -43.62 22.60 2.71
CA THR A 576 -42.70 23.73 3.09
C THR A 576 -42.57 23.83 4.65
N ARG A 577 -41.69 24.73 5.17
CA ARG A 577 -41.62 25.35 6.55
C ARG A 577 -40.68 24.74 7.62
N GLN A 578 -40.34 25.43 8.74
CA GLN A 578 -39.60 26.71 8.95
C GLN A 578 -39.64 27.22 10.42
N CYS A 579 -38.68 28.08 10.81
CA CYS A 579 -38.70 29.09 11.91
C CYS A 579 -38.55 28.60 13.37
N ARG A 580 -38.12 29.41 14.37
CA ARG A 580 -37.22 30.62 14.52
C ARG A 580 -37.28 31.06 16.01
N HIS A 581 -36.27 31.76 16.57
CA HIS A 581 -36.36 33.10 17.23
C HIS A 581 -35.20 33.47 18.19
N SER A 582 -35.17 34.75 18.60
CA SER A 582 -34.22 35.46 19.48
C SER A 582 -34.93 36.71 20.06
N LEU A 583 -34.41 37.63 20.90
CA LEU A 583 -33.05 38.04 21.34
C LEU A 583 -33.20 38.99 22.58
N ALA A 584 -32.09 39.55 23.11
CA ALA A 584 -31.92 40.97 23.54
C ALA A 584 -31.79 41.40 25.05
N ILE A 585 -30.69 42.15 25.30
CA ILE A 585 -30.52 43.37 26.15
C ILE A 585 -30.47 43.21 27.70
N MET A 586 -29.35 43.48 28.43
CA MET A 586 -28.52 44.70 28.68
C MET A 586 -29.16 45.74 29.64
N PRO A 587 -28.42 46.41 30.57
CA PRO A 587 -27.23 47.24 30.29
C PRO A 587 -26.07 47.28 31.34
N ILE A 588 -25.06 48.12 31.06
CA ILE A 588 -23.83 48.43 31.85
C ILE A 588 -23.80 49.95 32.23
N PRO A 589 -22.93 50.47 33.14
CA PRO A 589 -21.50 50.71 32.87
C PRO A 589 -20.56 50.34 34.07
N GLY A 590 -19.23 50.22 33.93
CA GLY A 590 -18.29 50.52 32.83
C GLY A 590 -16.92 49.88 33.15
N THR A 591 -15.70 50.36 32.82
CA THR A 591 -15.10 51.35 31.87
C THR A 591 -13.65 51.56 32.36
N LEU A 592 -12.52 51.52 31.63
CA LEU A 592 -12.07 51.24 30.25
C LEU A 592 -10.58 50.78 30.37
N SER A 593 -9.81 50.29 29.38
CA SER A 593 -9.92 50.10 27.91
C SER A 593 -9.01 48.89 27.52
N SER A 594 -9.31 48.05 26.53
CA SER A 594 -9.09 48.17 25.07
C SER A 594 -7.60 48.25 24.63
N SER A 595 -7.16 47.57 23.55
CA SER A 595 -7.94 47.24 22.33
C SER A 595 -7.58 45.91 21.65
N SER A 596 -8.61 45.15 21.29
CA SER A 596 -8.63 44.21 20.14
C SER A 596 -9.45 44.88 18.99
N PRO A 597 -9.67 44.26 17.81
CA PRO A 597 -10.65 43.16 17.71
C PRO A 597 -10.34 42.06 16.69
N ASP A 598 -11.01 40.93 16.88
CA ASP A 598 -11.12 39.84 15.90
C ASP A 598 -12.05 40.18 14.73
N LEU A 599 -11.90 39.48 13.59
CA LEU A 599 -12.86 39.55 12.48
C LEU A 599 -13.04 38.20 11.77
N LEU A 600 -14.06 37.46 12.20
CA LEU A 600 -14.58 36.30 11.47
C LEU A 600 -15.17 36.75 10.12
N GLN A 601 -14.48 36.43 9.01
CA GLN A 601 -15.09 36.30 7.69
C GLN A 601 -14.63 35.02 6.99
N PRO A 602 -15.51 34.32 6.25
CA PRO A 602 -15.19 33.04 5.64
C PRO A 602 -14.25 33.22 4.43
N THR A 603 -12.98 32.87 4.59
CA THR A 603 -12.02 32.78 3.50
C THR A 603 -12.34 31.55 2.64
N THR A 604 -12.94 31.78 1.47
CA THR A 604 -13.01 30.77 0.42
C THR A 604 -11.58 30.45 -0.04
N SER A 605 -11.02 29.31 0.40
CA SER A 605 -9.72 28.83 -0.04
C SER A 605 -9.75 28.46 -1.52
N ILE A 606 -9.31 29.42 -2.35
CA ILE A 606 -8.88 29.12 -3.72
C ILE A 606 -7.59 28.33 -3.58
N LEU A 607 -7.63 27.04 -3.94
CA LEU A 607 -6.46 26.17 -3.93
C LEU A 607 -5.52 26.57 -5.08
N ASP A 608 -4.50 27.38 -4.77
CA ASP A 608 -3.36 27.58 -5.66
C ASP A 608 -2.45 26.34 -5.55
N PHE A 609 -2.53 25.47 -6.56
CA PHE A 609 -1.82 24.19 -6.60
C PHE A 609 -0.33 24.36 -6.96
N SER A 610 0.44 25.01 -6.09
CA SER A 610 1.89 25.16 -6.25
C SER A 610 2.66 25.41 -4.94
N ASN A 611 2.48 24.55 -3.92
CA ASN A 611 3.49 24.26 -2.89
C ASN A 611 3.06 23.03 -2.05
N PRO A 612 3.92 22.01 -1.86
CA PRO A 612 3.65 20.87 -0.98
C PRO A 612 4.28 21.06 0.42
N SER A 613 4.05 22.22 1.04
CA SER A 613 4.85 22.68 2.19
C SER A 613 4.08 23.54 3.19
N ASP A 614 3.02 22.99 3.80
CA ASP A 614 2.46 23.45 5.07
C ASP A 614 2.38 22.24 6.01
N ILE A 615 3.53 21.91 6.61
CA ILE A 615 3.69 20.96 7.73
C ILE A 615 3.96 21.83 8.97
N PRO A 616 3.43 21.50 10.17
CA PRO A 616 3.73 22.28 11.37
C PRO A 616 5.24 22.45 11.57
N ASP A 617 5.63 23.66 11.95
CA ASP A 617 7.01 24.05 12.27
C ASP A 617 7.65 23.05 13.25
N GLN A 618 8.75 22.41 12.82
CA GLN A 618 9.53 21.53 13.69
C GLN A 618 10.29 22.38 14.71
N VAL A 619 10.51 21.86 15.92
CA VAL A 619 11.25 22.56 16.97
C VAL A 619 12.49 21.77 17.35
N ILE A 620 13.65 22.42 17.36
CA ILE A 620 14.90 21.86 17.88
C ILE A 620 15.38 22.64 19.11
N ARG A 621 15.96 21.94 20.08
CA ARG A 621 16.57 22.54 21.27
C ARG A 621 18.06 22.75 21.02
N VAL A 622 18.53 24.00 21.12
CA VAL A 622 19.94 24.38 20.93
C VAL A 622 20.51 24.84 22.27
N PHE A 623 21.68 24.35 22.63
CA PHE A 623 22.34 24.55 23.93
C PHE A 623 23.59 25.43 23.80
N LYS A 624 23.97 26.11 24.89
CA LYS A 624 25.30 26.69 25.12
C LYS A 624 26.14 25.77 26.01
N ALA A 625 27.44 26.03 26.14
CA ALA A 625 28.35 25.23 26.97
C ALA A 625 28.03 25.29 28.49
N ASP A 626 27.31 26.32 28.94
CA ASP A 626 26.76 26.46 30.30
C ASP A 626 25.35 25.82 30.43
N GLN A 627 25.01 24.88 29.55
CA GLN A 627 23.73 24.16 29.41
C GLN A 627 22.48 25.03 29.26
N GLN A 628 22.61 26.36 29.13
CA GLN A 628 21.48 27.23 28.77
C GLN A 628 20.96 26.86 27.39
N SER A 629 19.65 26.64 27.25
CA SER A 629 19.05 26.17 26.00
C SER A 629 17.91 27.06 25.52
N CYS A 630 17.85 27.32 24.21
CA CYS A 630 16.70 27.90 23.53
C CYS A 630 16.01 26.87 22.62
N TYR A 631 14.76 27.13 22.26
CA TYR A 631 14.00 26.34 21.29
C TYR A 631 13.89 27.12 19.99
N ILE A 632 14.39 26.56 18.89
CA ILE A 632 14.37 27.17 17.57
C ILE A 632 13.32 26.45 16.71
N ILE A 633 12.33 27.22 16.26
CA ILE A 633 11.40 26.83 15.20
C ILE A 633 12.17 26.72 13.87
N ILE A 634 12.02 25.60 13.17
CA ILE A 634 12.66 25.29 11.89
C ILE A 634 11.67 24.64 10.91
N SER A 635 11.86 24.93 9.62
CA SER A 635 11.35 24.09 8.54
C SER A 635 12.33 22.96 8.22
N LYS A 636 11.88 21.90 7.52
CA LYS A 636 12.74 20.76 7.12
C LYS A 636 13.98 21.16 6.32
N ASP A 637 13.86 22.22 5.52
CA ASP A 637 14.96 22.73 4.67
C ASP A 637 15.85 23.76 5.38
N THR A 638 15.50 24.19 6.60
CA THR A 638 16.30 25.15 7.39
C THR A 638 17.70 24.59 7.64
N THR A 639 18.71 25.40 7.33
CA THR A 639 20.13 25.00 7.38
C THR A 639 20.75 25.29 8.74
N ALA A 640 21.84 24.58 9.05
CA ALA A 640 22.65 24.81 10.25
C ALA A 640 23.13 26.27 10.39
N LYS A 641 23.41 26.98 9.28
CA LYS A 641 23.75 28.42 9.33
C LYS A 641 22.55 29.30 9.73
N GLU A 642 21.35 28.99 9.27
CA GLU A 642 20.14 29.71 9.67
C GLU A 642 19.85 29.45 11.15
N VAL A 643 19.93 28.20 11.62
CA VAL A 643 19.80 27.84 13.05
C VAL A 643 20.83 28.56 13.92
N VAL A 644 22.10 28.66 13.49
CA VAL A 644 23.12 29.48 14.18
C VAL A 644 22.68 30.94 14.28
N SER A 645 22.14 31.50 13.19
CA SER A 645 21.69 32.90 13.15
C SER A 645 20.50 33.15 14.07
N HIS A 646 19.54 32.22 14.12
CA HIS A 646 18.41 32.28 15.07
C HIS A 646 18.88 32.12 16.52
N ALA A 647 19.72 31.12 16.82
CA ALA A 647 20.22 30.89 18.18
C ALA A 647 21.09 32.03 18.71
N VAL A 648 21.93 32.67 17.88
CA VAL A 648 22.70 33.87 18.23
C VAL A 648 21.79 35.02 18.66
N ASN A 649 20.66 35.21 17.95
CA ASN A 649 19.67 36.24 18.29
C ASN A 649 18.91 35.91 19.59
N GLU A 650 18.40 34.67 19.74
CA GLU A 650 17.68 34.24 20.95
C GLU A 650 18.55 34.32 22.21
N PHE A 651 19.80 33.86 22.13
CA PHE A 651 20.78 34.00 23.23
C PHE A 651 21.33 35.44 23.39
N ASN A 652 20.86 36.41 22.59
CA ASN A 652 21.25 37.82 22.64
C ASN A 652 22.79 38.04 22.58
N LEU A 653 23.48 37.22 21.78
CA LEU A 653 24.94 37.23 21.68
C LEU A 653 25.43 38.36 20.76
N THR A 654 26.52 39.02 21.15
CA THR A 654 27.05 40.23 20.47
C THR A 654 28.04 39.93 19.34
N GLY A 655 28.40 38.67 19.12
CA GLY A 655 29.25 38.23 18.00
C GLY A 655 28.46 38.06 16.69
N ALA A 656 29.12 38.26 15.56
CA ALA A 656 28.50 38.02 14.25
C ALA A 656 28.20 36.52 14.04
N PRO A 657 27.12 36.12 13.35
CA PRO A 657 26.77 34.71 13.16
C PRO A 657 27.91 33.85 12.57
N GLU A 658 28.76 34.43 11.72
CA GLU A 658 29.96 33.79 11.16
C GLU A 658 31.01 33.36 12.21
N THR A 659 31.03 33.95 13.42
CA THR A 659 31.93 33.51 14.49
C THR A 659 31.42 32.25 15.19
N TYR A 660 30.16 31.87 15.01
CA TYR A 660 29.55 30.70 15.63
C TYR A 660 29.36 29.54 14.65
N SER A 661 29.13 28.33 15.16
CA SER A 661 28.76 27.16 14.38
C SER A 661 28.00 26.14 15.20
N LEU A 662 27.07 25.44 14.55
CA LEU A 662 26.31 24.37 15.17
C LEU A 662 27.20 23.12 15.31
N CYS A 663 27.30 22.60 16.52
CA CYS A 663 27.94 21.34 16.83
C CYS A 663 26.90 20.32 17.27
N GLU A 664 26.93 19.14 16.65
CA GLU A 664 26.33 17.93 17.18
C GLU A 664 27.27 17.38 18.26
N VAL A 665 26.75 17.10 19.45
CA VAL A 665 27.46 16.36 20.49
C VAL A 665 26.61 15.15 20.84
N SER A 666 27.16 13.95 20.69
CA SER A 666 26.50 12.70 21.07
C SER A 666 27.40 11.81 21.90
N VAL A 667 26.82 10.95 22.74
CA VAL A 667 27.56 10.12 23.70
C VAL A 667 27.37 8.65 23.35
N SER A 668 28.44 7.89 23.15
CA SER A 668 28.32 6.46 22.83
C SER A 668 27.92 5.62 24.06
N PRO A 669 27.41 4.38 23.87
CA PRO A 669 27.03 3.51 24.99
C PRO A 669 28.15 3.25 26.00
N GLU A 670 29.41 3.37 25.58
CA GLU A 670 30.62 3.25 26.40
C GLU A 670 31.00 4.55 27.15
N GLY A 671 30.15 5.59 27.09
CA GLY A 671 30.40 6.90 27.71
C GLY A 671 31.23 7.88 26.88
N VAL A 672 31.60 7.56 25.64
CA VAL A 672 32.52 8.39 24.85
C VAL A 672 31.80 9.54 24.17
N ILE A 673 32.06 10.76 24.62
CA ILE A 673 31.57 12.01 24.02
C ILE A 673 32.21 12.20 22.62
N LYS A 674 31.36 12.38 21.61
CA LYS A 674 31.74 12.64 20.21
C LYS A 674 31.19 14.01 19.81
N GLN A 675 32.08 14.95 19.49
CA GLN A 675 31.71 16.28 18.98
C GLN A 675 31.96 16.38 17.47
N ARG A 676 30.98 16.90 16.74
CA ARG A 676 31.02 17.13 15.29
C ARG A 676 30.50 18.53 14.95
N ARG A 677 31.35 19.38 14.35
CA ARG A 677 30.87 20.62 13.71
C ARG A 677 30.06 20.27 12.46
N LEU A 678 28.84 20.79 12.35
CA LEU A 678 27.98 20.61 11.19
C LEU A 678 28.36 21.62 10.08
N PRO A 679 28.31 21.23 8.80
CA PRO A 679 28.48 22.18 7.69
C PRO A 679 27.32 23.19 7.62
N ASP A 680 27.62 24.44 7.27
CA ASP A 680 26.66 25.54 7.12
C ASP A 680 25.38 25.18 6.32
N GLN A 681 25.52 24.36 5.28
CA GLN A 681 24.44 23.95 4.35
C GLN A 681 23.69 22.67 4.79
N PHE A 682 23.96 22.14 5.98
CA PHE A 682 23.33 20.90 6.47
C PHE A 682 21.90 21.17 6.97
N SER A 683 20.91 20.48 6.41
CA SER A 683 19.47 20.63 6.73
C SER A 683 18.84 19.30 7.18
N LYS A 684 17.51 19.30 7.43
CA LYS A 684 16.76 18.22 8.06
C LYS A 684 17.31 17.87 9.45
N LEU A 685 17.51 18.89 10.29
CA LEU A 685 18.17 18.76 11.59
C LEU A 685 17.34 17.93 12.59
N ALA A 686 16.04 18.19 12.70
CA ALA A 686 15.14 17.39 13.55
C ALA A 686 15.11 15.91 13.13
N ASP A 687 15.02 15.64 11.83
CA ASP A 687 14.99 14.29 11.24
C ASP A 687 16.34 13.52 11.36
N ARG A 688 17.41 14.12 11.93
CA ARG A 688 18.78 13.56 11.94
C ARG A 688 19.46 13.52 13.31
N ILE A 689 18.91 14.15 14.35
CA ILE A 689 19.50 14.11 15.70
C ILE A 689 19.24 12.73 16.35
N GLN A 690 20.21 12.24 17.14
CA GLN A 690 20.08 10.98 17.88
C GLN A 690 19.56 11.25 19.31
N LEU A 691 18.86 10.30 19.93
CA LEU A 691 18.33 10.43 21.30
C LEU A 691 19.43 10.72 22.35
N ASN A 692 20.62 10.14 22.15
CA ASN A 692 21.84 10.36 22.91
C ASN A 692 22.66 11.57 22.39
N GLY A 693 22.00 12.54 21.75
CA GLY A 693 22.63 13.71 21.11
C GLY A 693 21.91 15.03 21.41
N ARG A 694 22.69 16.11 21.52
CA ARG A 694 22.20 17.49 21.69
C ARG A 694 22.91 18.41 20.68
N TYR A 695 22.20 19.43 20.18
CA TYR A 695 22.81 20.48 19.34
C TYR A 695 23.31 21.65 20.20
N TYR A 696 24.57 22.04 20.00
CA TYR A 696 25.22 23.11 20.74
C TYR A 696 25.68 24.23 19.81
N LEU A 697 25.50 25.48 20.23
CA LEU A 697 26.04 26.67 19.58
C LEU A 697 27.47 26.93 20.07
N LYS A 698 28.48 26.60 19.26
CA LYS A 698 29.90 26.84 19.60
C LYS A 698 30.41 28.13 18.96
N ASN A 699 31.08 28.97 19.75
CA ASN A 699 31.95 30.02 19.24
C ASN A 699 33.23 29.39 18.68
N ASN A 700 33.54 29.67 17.41
CA ASN A 700 34.72 29.12 16.73
C ASN A 700 36.05 29.66 17.28
N MET A 701 36.05 30.75 18.05
CA MET A 701 37.25 31.30 18.69
C MET A 701 37.53 30.71 20.09
N GLU A 702 36.57 29.98 20.68
CA GLU A 702 36.67 29.46 22.04
C GLU A 702 36.89 27.94 22.06
N THR A 703 37.83 27.50 22.90
CA THR A 703 38.18 26.07 23.05
C THR A 703 37.37 25.37 24.14
N GLU A 704 36.27 25.96 24.58
CA GLU A 704 35.42 25.46 25.67
C GLU A 704 34.79 24.09 25.34
N THR A 705 34.68 23.26 26.38
CA THR A 705 34.00 21.95 26.40
C THR A 705 32.50 22.16 26.42
N LEU A 706 31.81 21.73 25.36
CA LEU A 706 30.37 21.96 25.21
C LEU A 706 29.49 21.09 26.11
N CYS A 707 30.04 20.00 26.63
CA CYS A 707 29.35 18.97 27.40
C CYS A 707 30.38 18.38 28.37
N SER A 708 30.05 18.31 29.66
CA SER A 708 30.87 17.69 30.69
C SER A 708 30.62 16.19 30.81
N ASP A 709 31.46 15.49 31.58
CA ASP A 709 31.25 14.06 31.88
C ASP A 709 29.97 13.80 32.71
N GLU A 710 29.47 14.83 33.42
CA GLU A 710 28.20 14.77 34.16
C GLU A 710 27.01 14.96 33.20
N ASP A 711 27.06 15.97 32.33
CA ASP A 711 26.06 16.19 31.26
C ASP A 711 25.94 14.98 30.33
N ALA A 712 27.07 14.32 30.04
CA ALA A 712 27.11 13.15 29.18
C ALA A 712 26.46 11.92 29.83
N GLN A 713 26.58 11.76 31.15
CA GLN A 713 25.87 10.72 31.90
C GLN A 713 24.37 11.01 32.02
N GLU A 714 23.99 12.28 32.13
CA GLU A 714 22.57 12.67 32.07
C GLU A 714 21.97 12.42 30.69
N LEU A 715 22.63 12.85 29.61
CA LEU A 715 22.18 12.63 28.24
C LEU A 715 22.08 11.13 27.88
N LEU A 716 23.00 10.30 28.37
CA LEU A 716 22.85 8.84 28.24
C LEU A 716 21.62 8.32 28.99
N ARG A 717 21.35 8.81 30.20
CA ARG A 717 20.17 8.43 31.00
C ARG A 717 18.86 8.89 30.36
N GLU A 718 18.81 10.11 29.82
CA GLU A 718 17.68 10.62 29.04
C GLU A 718 17.42 9.79 27.78
N SER A 719 18.47 9.30 27.12
CA SER A 719 18.34 8.50 25.90
C SER A 719 17.78 7.09 26.12
N GLN A 720 17.72 6.61 27.37
CA GLN A 720 17.13 5.32 27.74
C GLN A 720 15.62 5.47 27.99
N ILE A 721 14.86 5.61 26.89
CA ILE A 721 13.40 5.63 26.92
C ILE A 721 12.88 4.20 27.17
N SER A 722 12.05 4.04 28.19
CA SER A 722 11.30 2.80 28.45
C SER A 722 9.90 2.87 27.83
N LEU A 723 9.34 1.72 27.44
CA LEU A 723 8.02 1.64 26.77
C LEU A 723 6.91 2.39 27.55
N LEU A 724 6.91 2.31 28.88
CA LEU A 724 5.92 2.95 29.75
C LEU A 724 5.96 4.50 29.73
N GLN A 725 6.96 5.12 29.10
CA GLN A 725 7.05 6.58 28.92
C GLN A 725 6.51 7.06 27.56
N LEU A 726 6.10 6.14 26.68
CA LEU A 726 5.52 6.45 25.38
C LEU A 726 3.99 6.47 25.47
N SER A 727 3.31 7.25 24.64
CA SER A 727 1.86 7.15 24.52
C SER A 727 1.49 5.91 23.69
N THR A 728 0.57 5.09 24.21
CA THR A 728 0.07 3.88 23.53
C THR A 728 -0.55 4.20 22.16
N ILE A 729 -1.20 5.35 22.04
CA ILE A 729 -1.78 5.90 20.81
C ILE A 729 -0.66 6.24 19.80
N GLU A 730 0.38 6.96 20.25
CA GLU A 730 1.49 7.35 19.38
C GLU A 730 2.29 6.12 18.90
N VAL A 731 2.52 5.14 19.78
CA VAL A 731 3.16 3.87 19.39
C VAL A 731 2.33 3.16 18.32
N ALA A 732 1.03 2.93 18.55
CA ALA A 732 0.15 2.31 17.55
C ALA A 732 0.08 3.10 16.23
N THR A 733 0.15 4.43 16.30
CA THR A 733 0.22 5.32 15.13
C THR A 733 1.50 5.09 14.33
N GLN A 734 2.67 5.12 14.97
CA GLN A 734 3.96 4.99 14.30
C GLN A 734 4.18 3.59 13.73
N LEU A 735 3.75 2.53 14.44
CA LEU A 735 3.72 1.17 13.89
C LEU A 735 2.86 1.11 12.62
N SER A 736 1.62 1.62 12.70
CA SER A 736 0.70 1.63 11.55
C SER A 736 1.20 2.47 10.37
N MET A 737 1.86 3.60 10.61
CA MET A 737 2.51 4.39 9.54
C MET A 737 3.63 3.61 8.84
N ARG A 738 4.54 3.01 9.63
CA ARG A 738 5.65 2.21 9.13
C ARG A 738 5.15 1.02 8.31
N ASP A 739 4.21 0.27 8.84
CA ASP A 739 3.64 -0.90 8.20
C ASP A 739 2.87 -0.55 6.93
N PHE A 740 2.12 0.56 6.94
CA PHE A 740 1.45 1.04 5.74
C PHE A 740 2.44 1.48 4.66
N GLU A 741 3.57 2.12 5.02
CA GLU A 741 4.61 2.47 4.05
C GLU A 741 5.26 1.21 3.43
N LEU A 742 5.56 0.19 4.24
CA LEU A 742 6.09 -1.09 3.74
C LEU A 742 5.06 -1.80 2.85
N PHE A 743 3.85 -2.03 3.34
CA PHE A 743 2.76 -2.72 2.64
C PHE A 743 2.38 -2.05 1.31
N ARG A 744 2.36 -0.72 1.27
CA ARG A 744 2.07 0.07 0.05
C ARG A 744 3.14 -0.06 -1.02
N ASN A 745 4.40 -0.24 -0.63
CA ASN A 745 5.51 -0.32 -1.58
C ASN A 745 5.67 -1.71 -2.22
N ILE A 746 4.93 -2.72 -1.74
CA ILE A 746 4.85 -4.04 -2.38
C ILE A 746 4.19 -3.93 -3.75
N GLU A 747 4.92 -4.26 -4.80
CA GLU A 747 4.38 -4.25 -6.15
C GLU A 747 3.45 -5.47 -6.38
N PRO A 748 2.36 -5.35 -7.16
CA PRO A 748 1.48 -6.47 -7.49
C PRO A 748 2.23 -7.68 -8.10
N THR A 749 3.37 -7.40 -8.74
CA THR A 749 4.24 -8.40 -9.36
C THR A 749 5.01 -9.26 -8.34
N GLU A 750 5.35 -8.72 -7.16
CA GLU A 750 6.10 -9.46 -6.12
C GLU A 750 5.31 -10.65 -5.57
N TYR A 751 3.98 -10.50 -5.49
CA TYR A 751 3.07 -11.60 -5.14
C TYR A 751 3.15 -12.75 -6.15
N ILE A 752 3.12 -12.45 -7.45
CA ILE A 752 3.25 -13.46 -8.52
C ILE A 752 4.64 -14.11 -8.49
N ASP A 753 5.69 -13.30 -8.30
CA ASP A 753 7.07 -13.77 -8.27
C ASP A 753 7.34 -14.70 -7.07
N ASP A 754 6.84 -14.40 -5.86
CA ASP A 754 6.94 -15.35 -4.75
C ASP A 754 6.07 -16.58 -4.96
N LEU A 755 4.83 -16.41 -5.42
CA LEU A 755 3.87 -17.51 -5.55
C LEU A 755 4.32 -18.57 -6.56
N TYR A 756 4.91 -18.15 -7.68
CA TYR A 756 5.46 -19.04 -8.71
C TYR A 756 6.98 -19.28 -8.55
N LYS A 757 7.59 -18.76 -7.48
CA LYS A 757 9.04 -18.84 -7.17
C LYS A 757 9.93 -18.46 -8.36
N LEU A 758 9.59 -17.35 -9.01
CA LEU A 758 10.27 -16.83 -10.21
C LEU A 758 11.56 -16.07 -9.85
N GLU A 759 12.64 -16.31 -10.60
CA GLU A 759 13.89 -15.54 -10.49
C GLU A 759 13.76 -14.16 -11.17
N SER A 760 13.00 -13.24 -10.57
CA SER A 760 12.83 -11.88 -11.12
C SER A 760 14.02 -10.97 -10.81
N LYS A 761 14.39 -10.11 -11.77
CA LYS A 761 15.55 -9.20 -11.68
C LYS A 761 15.41 -8.15 -10.56
N THR A 762 14.18 -7.84 -10.18
CA THR A 762 13.80 -6.91 -9.09
C THR A 762 13.66 -7.60 -7.73
N GLY A 763 13.33 -8.90 -7.71
CA GLY A 763 13.08 -9.67 -6.50
C GLY A 763 11.79 -9.29 -5.76
N ASN A 764 11.45 -10.07 -4.74
CA ASN A 764 10.31 -9.88 -3.84
C ASN A 764 10.72 -9.23 -2.51
N ALA A 765 11.44 -8.11 -2.61
CA ALA A 765 12.12 -7.48 -1.48
C ALA A 765 11.16 -6.79 -0.49
N HIS A 766 10.14 -6.09 -0.96
CA HIS A 766 9.19 -5.40 -0.08
C HIS A 766 8.21 -6.39 0.53
N LEU A 767 7.78 -7.39 -0.26
CA LEU A 767 6.94 -8.49 0.21
C LEU A 767 7.59 -9.20 1.41
N LYS A 768 8.87 -9.56 1.31
CA LYS A 768 9.63 -10.17 2.41
C LYS A 768 9.85 -9.24 3.58
N GLN A 769 10.18 -7.97 3.34
CA GLN A 769 10.34 -6.98 4.41
C GLN A 769 9.04 -6.82 5.23
N PHE A 770 7.87 -6.91 4.58
CA PHE A 770 6.58 -6.86 5.26
C PHE A 770 6.22 -8.18 5.96
N GLU A 771 6.54 -9.33 5.37
CA GLU A 771 6.44 -10.66 6.03
C GLU A 771 7.26 -10.72 7.33
N ASP A 772 8.45 -10.12 7.35
CA ASP A 772 9.31 -10.08 8.54
C ASP A 772 8.75 -9.20 9.67
N VAL A 773 7.88 -8.21 9.37
CA VAL A 773 7.36 -7.28 10.40
C VAL A 773 6.58 -8.01 11.48
N ILE A 774 5.65 -8.88 11.10
CA ILE A 774 4.76 -9.54 12.08
C ILE A 774 5.57 -10.37 13.08
N ASN A 775 6.70 -10.94 12.65
CA ASN A 775 7.66 -11.64 13.51
C ASN A 775 8.47 -10.67 14.37
N GLN A 776 8.98 -9.57 13.81
CA GLN A 776 9.72 -8.53 14.55
C GLN A 776 8.89 -7.96 15.71
N GLU A 777 7.63 -7.60 15.46
CA GLU A 777 6.72 -7.06 16.47
C GLU A 777 6.34 -8.12 17.53
N THR A 778 6.02 -9.35 17.10
CA THR A 778 5.73 -10.48 18.00
C THR A 778 6.88 -10.75 18.98
N PHE A 779 8.12 -10.77 18.49
CA PHE A 779 9.30 -10.99 19.35
C PHE A 779 9.70 -9.75 20.16
N TRP A 780 9.46 -8.53 19.67
CA TRP A 780 9.66 -7.29 20.43
C TRP A 780 8.78 -7.26 21.69
N VAL A 781 7.48 -7.55 21.55
CA VAL A 781 6.51 -7.61 22.66
C VAL A 781 6.99 -8.57 23.75
N ALA A 782 7.40 -9.78 23.36
CA ALA A 782 7.93 -10.75 24.31
C ALA A 782 9.29 -10.34 24.91
N MET A 783 10.16 -9.68 24.15
CA MET A 783 11.46 -9.20 24.65
C MET A 783 11.29 -8.14 25.74
N GLU A 784 10.45 -7.12 25.52
CA GLU A 784 10.18 -6.06 26.52
C GLU A 784 9.61 -6.63 27.83
N ILE A 785 8.65 -7.57 27.72
CA ILE A 785 8.05 -8.24 28.88
C ILE A 785 9.08 -9.09 29.63
N LEU A 786 9.95 -9.82 28.92
CA LEU A 786 10.95 -10.70 29.54
C LEU A 786 12.18 -9.95 30.08
N ALA A 787 12.46 -8.75 29.57
CA ALA A 787 13.57 -7.92 30.01
C ALA A 787 13.31 -7.21 31.35
N GLU A 788 12.05 -6.88 31.68
CA GLU A 788 11.70 -6.19 32.93
C GLU A 788 11.63 -7.17 34.13
N PRO A 789 12.57 -7.13 35.09
CA PRO A 789 12.56 -8.02 36.25
C PRO A 789 11.41 -7.76 37.23
N ASN A 790 10.97 -6.51 37.39
CA ASN A 790 9.96 -6.12 38.37
C ASN A 790 8.56 -6.59 37.95
N GLN A 791 7.94 -7.42 38.79
CA GLN A 791 6.63 -8.03 38.55
C GLN A 791 5.49 -7.03 38.28
N LEU A 792 5.49 -5.87 38.95
CA LEU A 792 4.46 -4.83 38.80
C LEU A 792 4.69 -4.00 37.53
N LYS A 793 5.94 -3.60 37.25
CA LYS A 793 6.27 -2.92 35.99
C LYS A 793 5.99 -3.82 34.78
N ARG A 794 6.33 -5.10 34.85
CA ARG A 794 6.04 -6.09 33.81
C ARG A 794 4.53 -6.30 33.59
N MET A 795 3.71 -6.17 34.65
CA MET A 795 2.25 -6.12 34.51
C MET A 795 1.80 -4.82 33.83
N LYS A 796 2.32 -3.65 34.23
CA LYS A 796 2.04 -2.38 33.51
C LYS A 796 2.43 -2.47 32.03
N ILE A 797 3.54 -3.15 31.67
CA ILE A 797 3.94 -3.40 30.28
C ILE A 797 2.89 -4.24 29.53
N ILE A 798 2.31 -5.28 30.17
CA ILE A 798 1.21 -6.06 29.59
C ILE A 798 -0.07 -5.21 29.43
N LYS A 799 -0.47 -4.40 30.44
CA LYS A 799 -1.56 -3.40 30.31
C LYS A 799 -1.32 -2.48 29.10
N HIS A 800 -0.08 -2.02 28.93
CA HIS A 800 0.35 -1.10 27.88
C HIS A 800 0.29 -1.73 26.48
N PHE A 801 0.75 -2.98 26.30
CA PHE A 801 0.61 -3.69 25.03
C PHE A 801 -0.85 -3.98 24.66
N ILE A 802 -1.72 -4.30 25.63
CA ILE A 802 -3.15 -4.48 25.37
C ILE A 802 -3.80 -3.16 24.90
N LYS A 803 -3.41 -2.00 25.48
CA LYS A 803 -3.78 -0.67 24.95
C LYS A 803 -3.28 -0.45 23.51
N ILE A 804 -2.01 -0.76 23.22
CA ILE A 804 -1.46 -0.63 21.85
C ILE A 804 -2.27 -1.47 20.84
N ALA A 805 -2.60 -2.72 21.16
CA ALA A 805 -3.39 -3.58 20.26
C ALA A 805 -4.81 -3.03 19.99
N LEU A 806 -5.45 -2.40 20.99
CA LEU A 806 -6.73 -1.70 20.83
C LEU A 806 -6.60 -0.49 19.88
N HIS A 807 -5.52 0.30 20.00
CA HIS A 807 -5.27 1.43 19.10
C HIS A 807 -4.87 0.98 17.69
N CYS A 808 -4.15 -0.14 17.52
CA CYS A 808 -3.91 -0.75 16.21
C CYS A 808 -5.24 -1.14 15.51
N ARG A 809 -6.23 -1.62 16.25
CA ARG A 809 -7.59 -1.89 15.73
C ARG A 809 -8.27 -0.61 15.23
N GLU A 810 -8.18 0.50 15.96
CA GLU A 810 -8.68 1.81 15.51
C GLU A 810 -7.96 2.31 14.24
N CYS A 811 -6.64 2.13 14.17
CA CYS A 811 -5.83 2.41 12.97
C CYS A 811 -6.13 1.51 11.76
N LYS A 812 -7.01 0.50 11.89
CA LYS A 812 -7.24 -0.56 10.90
C LYS A 812 -5.98 -1.35 10.55
N ASN A 813 -5.05 -1.45 11.51
CA ASN A 813 -3.84 -2.24 11.42
C ASN A 813 -4.04 -3.59 12.11
N PHE A 814 -4.57 -4.56 11.36
CA PHE A 814 -4.80 -5.91 11.85
C PHE A 814 -3.51 -6.74 11.93
N ASN A 815 -2.46 -6.33 11.22
CA ASN A 815 -1.15 -6.99 11.22
C ASN A 815 -0.46 -6.82 12.58
N SER A 816 -0.22 -5.58 13.01
CA SER A 816 0.40 -5.30 14.32
C SER A 816 -0.51 -5.65 15.50
N MET A 817 -1.84 -5.51 15.34
CA MET A 817 -2.80 -5.99 16.35
C MET A 817 -2.59 -7.50 16.61
N PHE A 818 -2.50 -8.32 15.56
CA PHE A 818 -2.25 -9.76 15.70
C PHE A 818 -0.84 -10.06 16.22
N ALA A 819 0.19 -9.30 15.81
CA ALA A 819 1.55 -9.47 16.30
C ALA A 819 1.66 -9.23 17.82
N VAL A 820 1.01 -8.19 18.34
CA VAL A 820 0.99 -7.90 19.77
C VAL A 820 0.25 -8.99 20.56
N ILE A 821 -0.90 -9.47 20.07
CA ILE A 821 -1.62 -10.59 20.68
C ILE A 821 -0.76 -11.87 20.67
N SER A 822 -0.07 -12.14 19.55
CA SER A 822 0.83 -13.29 19.42
C SER A 822 2.00 -13.22 20.39
N GLY A 823 2.63 -12.04 20.53
CA GLY A 823 3.74 -11.81 21.47
C GLY A 823 3.34 -12.00 22.95
N LEU A 824 2.11 -11.64 23.31
CA LEU A 824 1.53 -11.92 24.63
C LEU A 824 1.26 -13.41 24.84
N ASN A 825 0.83 -14.12 23.79
CA ASN A 825 0.51 -15.55 23.83
C ASN A 825 1.73 -16.48 23.75
N LEU A 826 2.93 -15.99 23.36
CA LEU A 826 4.14 -16.80 23.32
C LEU A 826 4.41 -17.48 24.68
N ALA A 827 4.66 -18.79 24.68
CA ALA A 827 4.80 -19.60 25.88
C ALA A 827 5.79 -19.04 26.96
N PRO A 828 6.92 -18.37 26.59
CA PRO A 828 7.77 -17.69 27.56
C PRO A 828 7.08 -16.58 28.39
N VAL A 829 6.06 -15.93 27.83
CA VAL A 829 5.24 -14.85 28.42
C VAL A 829 3.97 -15.40 29.06
N ALA A 830 3.23 -16.27 28.37
CA ALA A 830 1.99 -16.87 28.87
C ALA A 830 2.19 -17.63 30.20
N ARG A 831 3.36 -18.28 30.40
CA ARG A 831 3.70 -18.97 31.65
C ARG A 831 3.89 -18.07 32.88
N LEU A 832 3.94 -16.75 32.75
CA LEU A 832 4.25 -15.79 33.82
C LEU A 832 3.04 -15.57 34.77
N ARG A 833 2.45 -16.64 35.30
CA ARG A 833 1.15 -16.62 36.02
C ARG A 833 1.05 -15.51 37.07
N GLY A 834 2.02 -15.40 37.98
CA GLY A 834 2.04 -14.32 39.00
C GLY A 834 2.19 -12.89 38.47
N THR A 835 2.43 -12.66 37.18
CA THR A 835 2.30 -11.34 36.55
C THR A 835 0.90 -11.16 35.95
N TRP A 836 0.34 -12.20 35.32
CA TRP A 836 -1.03 -12.21 34.80
C TRP A 836 -2.08 -12.09 35.92
N GLU A 837 -1.90 -12.77 37.04
CA GLU A 837 -2.71 -12.66 38.28
C GLU A 837 -2.80 -11.24 38.87
N LYS A 838 -1.99 -10.30 38.38
CA LYS A 838 -1.99 -8.88 38.79
C LYS A 838 -2.56 -7.93 37.73
N LEU A 839 -2.93 -8.44 36.54
CA LEU A 839 -3.55 -7.64 35.49
C LEU A 839 -5.02 -7.38 35.85
N PRO A 840 -5.53 -6.13 35.78
CA PRO A 840 -6.93 -5.87 36.06
C PRO A 840 -7.84 -6.57 35.03
N SER A 841 -8.94 -7.17 35.50
CA SER A 841 -9.83 -8.02 34.69
C SER A 841 -10.46 -7.32 33.47
N LYS A 842 -10.55 -5.98 33.46
CA LYS A 842 -10.88 -5.18 32.27
C LYS A 842 -9.92 -5.46 31.10
N TYR A 843 -8.62 -5.54 31.36
CA TYR A 843 -7.61 -5.80 30.32
C TYR A 843 -7.53 -7.28 29.93
N GLU A 844 -7.78 -8.21 30.86
CA GLU A 844 -7.98 -9.61 30.46
C GLU A 844 -9.19 -9.76 29.52
N LYS A 845 -10.30 -9.07 29.80
CA LYS A 845 -11.48 -9.07 28.92
C LYS A 845 -11.11 -8.47 27.56
N HIS A 846 -10.44 -7.31 27.53
CA HIS A 846 -10.00 -6.72 26.27
C HIS A 846 -9.07 -7.65 25.47
N LEU A 847 -8.14 -8.36 26.12
CA LEU A 847 -7.29 -9.34 25.45
C LEU A 847 -8.11 -10.50 24.86
N ARG A 848 -9.09 -11.04 25.61
CA ARG A 848 -10.03 -12.07 25.10
C ARG A 848 -10.88 -11.55 23.94
N ASP A 849 -11.43 -10.35 24.04
CA ASP A 849 -12.24 -9.71 22.98
C ASP A 849 -11.40 -9.41 21.71
N LEU A 850 -10.10 -9.13 21.86
CA LEU A 850 -9.15 -8.98 20.74
C LEU A 850 -8.76 -10.32 20.12
N GLN A 851 -8.57 -11.37 20.92
CA GLN A 851 -8.27 -12.74 20.47
C GLN A 851 -9.44 -13.35 19.71
N ASP A 852 -10.67 -13.15 20.19
CA ASP A 852 -11.91 -13.66 19.59
C ASP A 852 -12.13 -13.19 18.15
N LEU A 853 -11.63 -12.00 17.77
CA LEU A 853 -11.67 -11.52 16.40
C LEU A 853 -10.86 -12.41 15.43
N PHE A 854 -9.77 -13.00 15.92
CA PHE A 854 -8.87 -13.87 15.17
C PHE A 854 -9.06 -15.36 15.53
N ASP A 855 -10.27 -15.74 15.95
CA ASP A 855 -10.64 -17.14 16.11
C ASP A 855 -10.50 -17.90 14.77
N PRO A 856 -9.74 -19.01 14.70
CA PRO A 856 -9.45 -19.70 13.45
C PRO A 856 -10.66 -20.45 12.87
N SER A 857 -11.72 -20.68 13.64
CA SER A 857 -12.91 -21.43 13.21
C SER A 857 -13.53 -20.82 11.96
N ARG A 858 -14.08 -21.68 11.10
CA ARG A 858 -14.71 -21.28 9.82
C ARG A 858 -13.79 -20.37 8.97
N ASN A 859 -12.48 -20.60 9.00
CA ASN A 859 -11.48 -19.85 8.24
C ASN A 859 -11.48 -18.34 8.59
N MET A 860 -11.30 -17.99 9.87
CA MET A 860 -11.20 -16.60 10.37
C MET A 860 -12.47 -15.75 10.09
N ALA A 861 -13.65 -16.35 10.24
CA ALA A 861 -14.91 -15.73 9.80
C ALA A 861 -15.19 -14.36 10.44
N LYS A 862 -14.90 -14.18 11.75
CA LYS A 862 -15.09 -12.90 12.46
C LYS A 862 -14.23 -11.79 11.87
N TYR A 863 -12.94 -12.06 11.66
CA TYR A 863 -12.01 -11.14 10.99
C TYR A 863 -12.44 -10.82 9.55
N ARG A 864 -12.84 -11.83 8.76
CA ARG A 864 -13.32 -11.62 7.38
C ARG A 864 -14.59 -10.77 7.33
N ASN A 865 -15.54 -10.98 8.23
CA ASN A 865 -16.78 -10.18 8.31
C ASN A 865 -16.50 -8.72 8.69
N ILE A 866 -15.45 -8.43 9.46
CA ILE A 866 -14.99 -7.05 9.68
C ILE A 866 -14.35 -6.46 8.41
N LEU A 867 -13.55 -7.22 7.65
CA LEU A 867 -12.98 -6.75 6.38
C LEU A 867 -14.04 -6.46 5.29
N SER A 868 -15.08 -7.30 5.18
CA SER A 868 -16.14 -7.14 4.17
C SER A 868 -17.20 -6.09 4.54
N SER A 869 -17.18 -5.59 5.78
CA SER A 869 -18.11 -4.57 6.26
C SER A 869 -17.99 -3.26 5.48
N GLN A 870 -19.13 -2.62 5.16
CA GLN A 870 -19.15 -1.40 4.34
C GLN A 870 -18.45 -0.20 5.01
N SER A 871 -18.32 -0.22 6.34
CA SER A 871 -17.53 0.74 7.14
C SER A 871 -16.02 0.58 6.98
N MET A 872 -15.55 -0.59 6.54
CA MET A 872 -14.13 -0.90 6.37
C MET A 872 -13.59 -0.38 5.03
N GLN A 873 -13.52 0.94 4.90
CA GLN A 873 -12.89 1.61 3.76
C GLN A 873 -11.37 1.82 3.96
N PRO A 874 -10.56 1.80 2.89
CA PRO A 874 -9.11 2.13 2.92
C PRO A 874 -8.79 3.48 3.60
N PRO A 875 -7.59 3.64 4.21
CA PRO A 875 -6.50 2.67 4.31
C PRO A 875 -6.80 1.54 5.31
N ILE A 876 -6.31 0.34 5.00
CA ILE A 876 -6.38 -0.86 5.84
C ILE A 876 -5.04 -1.60 5.72
N ILE A 877 -4.54 -2.18 6.80
CA ILE A 877 -3.44 -3.15 6.76
C ILE A 877 -4.01 -4.50 7.19
N PRO A 878 -4.15 -5.48 6.26
CA PRO A 878 -4.70 -6.79 6.58
C PRO A 878 -3.68 -7.63 7.36
N LEU A 879 -4.17 -8.63 8.09
CA LEU A 879 -3.38 -9.72 8.61
C LEU A 879 -2.73 -10.51 7.47
N PHE A 880 -1.47 -10.21 7.17
CA PHE A 880 -0.79 -10.69 5.97
C PHE A 880 -0.70 -12.24 5.85
N PRO A 881 -0.49 -13.02 6.94
CA PRO A 881 -0.50 -14.48 6.85
C PRO A 881 -1.81 -15.09 6.30
N VAL A 882 -2.96 -14.44 6.51
CA VAL A 882 -4.24 -14.88 5.91
C VAL A 882 -4.24 -14.61 4.41
N VAL A 883 -3.83 -13.41 4.00
CA VAL A 883 -3.70 -13.04 2.58
C VAL A 883 -2.74 -13.98 1.84
N LYS A 884 -1.57 -14.27 2.42
CA LYS A 884 -0.60 -15.19 1.84
C LYS A 884 -1.16 -16.62 1.75
N LYS A 885 -1.81 -17.11 2.80
CA LYS A 885 -2.46 -18.43 2.80
C LYS A 885 -3.51 -18.55 1.69
N ASP A 886 -4.38 -17.55 1.55
CA ASP A 886 -5.47 -17.59 0.57
C ASP A 886 -4.94 -17.57 -0.87
N ILE A 887 -3.92 -16.74 -1.16
CA ILE A 887 -3.23 -16.70 -2.46
C ILE A 887 -2.48 -18.01 -2.75
N THR A 888 -1.76 -18.57 -1.75
CA THR A 888 -1.13 -19.90 -1.86
C THR A 888 -2.16 -20.98 -2.14
N PHE A 889 -3.31 -20.97 -1.46
CA PHE A 889 -4.36 -21.95 -1.67
C PHE A 889 -4.94 -21.89 -3.09
N LEU A 890 -5.15 -20.69 -3.63
CA LEU A 890 -5.52 -20.50 -5.03
C LEU A 890 -4.45 -21.02 -6.00
N HIS A 891 -3.16 -20.97 -5.64
CA HIS A 891 -2.11 -21.58 -6.45
C HIS A 891 -2.07 -23.10 -6.37
N GLU A 892 -2.14 -23.69 -5.18
CA GLU A 892 -1.94 -25.12 -4.96
C GLU A 892 -3.17 -25.95 -5.36
N GLY A 893 -4.39 -25.44 -5.15
CA GLY A 893 -5.61 -26.15 -5.49
C GLY A 893 -5.95 -26.19 -6.99
N ASN A 894 -5.38 -25.31 -7.81
CA ASN A 894 -5.75 -25.15 -9.22
C ASN A 894 -4.57 -25.50 -10.13
N ASP A 895 -4.77 -26.31 -11.16
CA ASP A 895 -3.68 -26.64 -12.10
C ASP A 895 -3.24 -25.44 -12.94
N SER A 896 -1.93 -25.17 -13.02
CA SER A 896 -1.39 -24.07 -13.85
C SER A 896 -1.51 -24.32 -15.36
N LYS A 897 -1.65 -25.59 -15.78
CA LYS A 897 -1.93 -25.98 -17.17
C LYS A 897 -2.95 -27.12 -17.19
N VAL A 898 -3.94 -27.02 -18.08
CA VAL A 898 -5.01 -28.01 -18.25
C VAL A 898 -5.10 -28.35 -19.74
N ASP A 899 -5.02 -29.65 -20.08
CA ASP A 899 -4.91 -30.15 -21.46
C ASP A 899 -3.75 -29.52 -22.26
N GLY A 900 -2.63 -29.23 -21.58
CA GLY A 900 -1.46 -28.54 -22.14
C GLY A 900 -1.60 -27.01 -22.28
N LEU A 901 -2.82 -26.49 -22.26
CA LEU A 901 -3.13 -25.06 -22.33
C LEU A 901 -2.89 -24.35 -20.99
N VAL A 902 -2.56 -23.06 -21.02
CA VAL A 902 -2.44 -22.21 -19.83
C VAL A 902 -3.81 -22.04 -19.18
N ASN A 903 -3.94 -22.32 -17.88
CA ASN A 903 -5.18 -22.10 -17.13
C ASN A 903 -5.33 -20.61 -16.78
N PHE A 904 -6.04 -19.86 -17.62
CA PHE A 904 -6.24 -18.43 -17.43
C PHE A 904 -7.29 -18.11 -16.36
N GLU A 905 -8.23 -19.02 -16.07
CA GLU A 905 -9.17 -18.84 -14.96
C GLU A 905 -8.45 -18.86 -13.59
N LYS A 906 -7.47 -19.76 -13.40
CA LYS A 906 -6.58 -19.72 -12.22
C LYS A 906 -5.89 -18.36 -12.10
N LEU A 907 -5.34 -17.85 -13.20
CA LEU A 907 -4.62 -16.58 -13.23
C LEU A 907 -5.56 -15.40 -12.92
N ARG A 908 -6.80 -15.41 -13.44
CA ARG A 908 -7.86 -14.43 -13.11
C ARG A 908 -8.26 -14.47 -11.63
N MET A 909 -8.35 -15.65 -11.01
CA MET A 909 -8.62 -15.78 -9.57
C MET A 909 -7.48 -15.17 -8.73
N ILE A 910 -6.23 -15.51 -9.01
CA ILE A 910 -5.06 -14.97 -8.29
C ILE A 910 -4.95 -13.44 -8.50
N ALA A 911 -5.18 -12.96 -9.71
CA ALA A 911 -5.15 -11.53 -10.04
C ALA A 911 -6.31 -10.73 -9.40
N LYS A 912 -7.50 -11.33 -9.23
CA LYS A 912 -8.60 -10.75 -8.44
C LYS A 912 -8.15 -10.50 -7.00
N GLU A 913 -7.55 -11.50 -6.36
CA GLU A 913 -7.12 -11.40 -4.96
C GLU A 913 -6.02 -10.35 -4.78
N ILE A 914 -4.99 -10.35 -5.64
CA ILE A 914 -3.94 -9.33 -5.60
C ILE A 914 -4.52 -7.91 -5.81
N ARG A 915 -5.50 -7.73 -6.69
CA ARG A 915 -6.21 -6.42 -6.82
C ARG A 915 -6.99 -6.05 -5.56
N GLN A 916 -7.61 -7.01 -4.87
CA GLN A 916 -8.33 -6.79 -3.61
C GLN A 916 -7.38 -6.33 -2.49
N VAL A 917 -6.23 -6.98 -2.35
CA VAL A 917 -5.15 -6.58 -1.42
C VAL A 917 -4.62 -5.19 -1.76
N VAL A 918 -4.26 -4.92 -3.02
CA VAL A 918 -3.75 -3.61 -3.47
C VAL A 918 -4.78 -2.48 -3.28
N ARG A 919 -6.09 -2.78 -3.37
CA ARG A 919 -7.15 -1.79 -3.10
C ARG A 919 -7.13 -1.28 -1.65
N MET A 920 -6.63 -2.06 -0.69
CA MET A 920 -6.49 -1.65 0.71
C MET A 920 -5.52 -0.48 0.92
N THR A 921 -4.60 -0.25 -0.02
CA THR A 921 -3.62 0.87 0.02
C THR A 921 -4.00 2.07 -0.87
N SER A 922 -5.23 2.10 -1.39
CA SER A 922 -5.70 3.13 -2.33
C SER A 922 -5.82 4.54 -1.73
N ALA A 923 -5.96 4.66 -0.41
CA ALA A 923 -5.93 5.92 0.34
C ALA A 923 -4.68 6.00 1.22
N ASN A 924 -4.17 7.19 1.51
CA ASN A 924 -3.06 7.36 2.46
C ASN A 924 -3.55 7.17 3.91
N MET A 925 -2.71 6.61 4.78
CA MET A 925 -2.80 6.90 6.22
C MET A 925 -2.43 8.36 6.49
N ASP A 926 -3.30 9.07 7.21
CA ASP A 926 -3.06 10.40 7.78
C ASP A 926 -3.24 10.27 9.32
N PRO A 927 -2.16 10.37 10.12
CA PRO A 927 -2.22 10.30 11.58
C PRO A 927 -3.23 11.27 12.19
N ALA A 928 -3.32 12.48 11.62
CA ALA A 928 -4.26 13.47 12.10
C ALA A 928 -5.72 13.10 11.79
N VAL A 929 -6.00 12.11 10.94
CA VAL A 929 -7.35 11.60 10.65
C VAL A 929 -7.69 10.34 11.46
N MET A 930 -6.71 9.46 11.75
CA MET A 930 -6.92 8.16 12.43
C MET A 930 -7.84 8.27 13.66
N PHE A 931 -7.55 9.21 14.56
CA PHE A 931 -8.30 9.41 15.81
C PHE A 931 -9.28 10.59 15.77
N ARG A 932 -9.46 11.25 14.61
CA ARG A 932 -10.21 12.53 14.51
C ARG A 932 -11.72 12.39 14.79
N GLN A 933 -12.25 11.17 14.91
CA GLN A 933 -13.60 10.93 15.41
C GLN A 933 -13.78 11.28 16.91
N ARG A 934 -12.69 11.35 17.69
CA ARG A 934 -12.75 11.74 19.12
C ARG A 934 -13.05 13.23 19.33
N CYS A 935 -12.69 14.11 18.40
CA CYS A 935 -12.76 15.57 18.57
C CYS A 935 -14.09 16.22 18.14
N ALA A 936 -15.20 15.46 18.08
CA ALA A 936 -16.43 15.89 17.40
C ALA A 936 -17.76 15.60 18.14
N ASN A 937 -17.70 15.12 19.39
CA ASN A 937 -18.86 14.91 20.27
C ASN A 937 -18.70 15.72 21.56
#